data_AF-A0A495A3Y4-F1
#
_entry.id   AF-A0A495A3Y4-F1
#
_cell.length_a   1.000
_cell.length_b   1.000
_cell.length_c   1.000
_cell.angle_alpha   90.00
_cell.angle_beta   90.00
_cell.angle_gamma   90.00
#
_symmetry.space_group_name_H-M   'P 1'
#
loop_
_entity.id
_entity.type
_entity.pdbx_description
1 polymer ?
#
loop_
_entity_poly.entity_id
_entity_poly.type
_entity_poly.pdbx_seq_one_letter_code
_entity_poly.pdbx_strand_id
1 'polypeptide(L)'
;MKYITKIKEINKDSIIFEKVDNFIVKNVFLTDQEDNEKLSVSFLDTENLLAIELSGELLASSLASLFVNGEELTVVNDFYGLINIDNSKTLIVKAKNKRLQLKLEDSYLDKNQMLDGQSNRIITGTINIGEPTYLNRELIIYVNRYNLPEEFEVCLTNDNHTMEYLNFYYKNESLTIDLDSLTLDKTSEGEWYFCIKSEINSNTLLEYLGSESESNSADGFIKHIKTLVVNNNKYCYGLYINHSKLMYCQLSEDKYFNVAHLSKGENILINEIEFNDNMLSFSLINQPITESTLFRILLVSRKTNEQIERVTTVSDNYIQCSFNSLESGELNNLINGRWDIYGQLISEEGTLYGRMEEYDDVLGKEKIHYQTLNNGEAILIYRTEYNNLSLVKGREHNVFREKNKITTKMTEFQKKKNEGYIFSFEIKSESELKIQSIHLKLRSNDNAKNISIDDFTVANIEENRYGISCRYYVDWTQDFFPLYWDLYVLCKDESKTQGLIKVNKATKDLLSKVNQDYFKNAIKSKDKKMMYPYVTLGKDIAIMMREREGYENHWNKLKEKLAFAIYIFLKPFYFRNKDIWIGFEKFSSTAQDNGYAFFSFVDKNNLHDDFYFVINKNSPDYKRVAKQSSNIIKFMSFKYFLYLFAAKLLVSSETKRHVYNLRVRAGLVARAIDRKKSVFLQHGVTALKKSNVFKKAKGRGNFDLVVATSEMEKEIINQNWKYSNDEIIVTGFARWDKLTDKSKERKKKKIFVMPTWRTWMEDMPKEEFKKSDYYSNYVSLLTSKEINNILIDNNLELVFFLHPKFKQYITEFNIQNNNITIREFLDIKVNEEIMESSLMISDYSSVTWDMFFLNKPVIFFQFDYEKYDQYEGSYLDMATEIFGDRVMNIDELAKELKNYVENDFSIKPEFQVLREEYFKYIDHDNSKRIFDSIKRMK
;
A
#
# COMPACT_ATOMS: atom_id res chain seq x y z
N MET A 1 -1.45 28.02 16.31
CA MET A 1 -1.75 29.45 16.60
C MET A 1 -0.49 30.10 17.14
N LYS A 2 -0.15 31.33 16.73
CA LYS A 2 0.96 32.10 17.31
C LYS A 2 0.42 32.91 18.48
N TYR A 3 0.95 32.72 19.68
CA TYR A 3 0.53 33.47 20.87
C TYR A 3 1.65 34.39 21.32
N ILE A 4 1.30 35.61 21.73
CA ILE A 4 2.24 36.64 22.19
C ILE A 4 2.01 36.82 23.68
N THR A 5 3.02 36.58 24.51
CA THR A 5 3.01 36.97 25.93
C THR A 5 4.16 37.94 26.17
N LYS A 6 3.93 38.96 27.00
CA LYS A 6 4.90 40.00 27.33
C LYS A 6 5.62 39.63 28.64
N ILE A 7 6.95 39.59 28.61
CA ILE A 7 7.75 39.49 29.84
C ILE A 7 7.79 40.87 30.45
N LYS A 8 7.29 41.01 31.69
CA LYS A 8 7.16 42.30 32.36
C LYS A 8 8.40 42.63 33.18
N GLU A 9 8.95 41.66 33.91
CA GLU A 9 10.08 41.87 34.80
C GLU A 9 10.84 40.57 35.08
N ILE A 10 12.17 40.65 35.25
CA ILE A 10 13.03 39.55 35.69
C ILE A 10 13.80 40.02 36.91
N ASN A 11 13.55 39.38 38.05
CA ASN A 11 14.19 39.65 39.31
C ASN A 11 15.10 38.49 39.74
N LYS A 12 15.89 38.71 40.79
CA LYS A 12 16.85 37.72 41.30
C LYS A 12 16.18 36.40 41.68
N ASP A 13 14.96 36.47 42.18
CA ASP A 13 14.26 35.31 42.75
C ASP A 13 12.96 34.99 41.98
N SER A 14 12.62 35.74 40.91
CA SER A 14 11.41 35.50 40.13
C SER A 14 11.43 36.03 38.70
N ILE A 15 10.61 35.43 37.82
CA ILE A 15 10.31 35.93 36.47
C ILE A 15 8.81 36.23 36.38
N ILE A 16 8.44 37.42 35.90
CA ILE A 16 7.04 37.89 35.83
C ILE A 16 6.59 38.06 34.38
N PHE A 17 5.49 37.40 34.03
CA PHE A 17 4.82 37.45 32.73
C PHE A 17 3.46 38.15 32.82
N GLU A 18 3.02 38.76 31.73
CA GLU A 18 1.65 39.24 31.56
C GLU A 18 0.75 38.08 31.07
N LYS A 19 -0.33 37.81 31.81
CA LYS A 19 -1.22 36.67 31.60
C LYS A 19 -2.04 36.89 30.32
N VAL A 20 -2.11 35.86 29.47
CA VAL A 20 -3.06 35.81 28.35
C VAL A 20 -4.27 35.01 28.83
N ASP A 21 -5.48 35.53 28.61
CA ASP A 21 -6.72 34.88 29.04
C ASP A 21 -6.80 33.43 28.54
N ASN A 22 -7.25 32.52 29.41
CA ASN A 22 -7.50 31.08 29.19
C ASN A 22 -6.33 30.07 29.34
N PHE A 23 -5.23 30.40 30.05
CA PHE A 23 -4.17 29.42 30.37
C PHE A 23 -3.94 29.22 31.88
N ILE A 24 -3.71 27.95 32.27
CA ILE A 24 -3.22 27.54 33.59
C ILE A 24 -1.85 26.86 33.41
N VAL A 25 -0.85 27.28 34.20
CA VAL A 25 0.51 26.71 34.18
C VAL A 25 0.61 25.61 35.24
N LYS A 26 0.46 24.34 34.86
CA LYS A 26 0.44 23.24 35.83
C LYS A 26 1.82 22.89 36.41
N ASN A 27 2.88 22.96 35.60
CA ASN A 27 4.23 22.54 36.01
C ASN A 27 5.31 23.40 35.35
N VAL A 28 6.34 23.73 36.14
CA VAL A 28 7.58 24.37 35.68
C VAL A 28 8.76 23.52 36.07
N PHE A 29 9.62 23.23 35.10
CA PHE A 29 10.81 22.42 35.30
C PHE A 29 12.05 23.27 35.04
N LEU A 30 13.03 23.15 35.94
CA LEU A 30 14.39 23.56 35.66
C LEU A 30 15.15 22.32 35.21
N THR A 31 15.69 22.37 34.01
CA THR A 31 16.47 21.30 33.41
C THR A 31 17.93 21.74 33.34
N ASP A 32 18.78 21.07 34.12
CA ASP A 32 20.20 20.99 33.82
C ASP A 32 20.41 19.74 32.96
N GLN A 33 21.48 19.65 32.17
CA GLN A 33 21.59 18.70 31.06
C GLN A 33 21.45 17.20 31.43
N GLU A 34 21.30 16.81 32.69
CA GLU A 34 21.02 15.43 33.10
C GLU A 34 19.96 15.25 34.21
N ASP A 35 19.35 16.30 34.78
CA ASP A 35 18.31 16.17 35.83
C ASP A 35 17.13 17.18 35.66
N ASN A 36 15.90 16.66 35.74
CA ASN A 36 14.65 17.43 35.72
C ASN A 36 14.22 17.79 37.13
N GLU A 37 14.58 18.98 37.62
CA GLU A 37 14.13 19.44 38.93
C GLU A 37 12.81 20.23 38.80
N LYS A 38 11.77 19.77 39.49
CA LYS A 38 10.46 20.43 39.49
C LYS A 38 10.52 21.64 40.42
N LEU A 39 10.32 22.83 39.86
CA LEU A 39 10.29 24.06 40.65
C LEU A 39 8.88 24.30 41.19
N SER A 40 8.80 24.88 42.40
CA SER A 40 7.55 25.36 42.97
C SER A 40 7.09 26.61 42.24
N VAL A 41 5.86 26.59 41.72
CA VAL A 41 5.24 27.74 41.06
C VAL A 41 4.20 28.31 42.00
N SER A 42 4.34 29.58 42.33
CA SER A 42 3.38 30.36 43.10
C SER A 42 2.67 31.32 42.15
N PHE A 43 1.35 31.20 42.03
CA PHE A 43 0.56 32.20 41.32
C PHE A 43 0.35 33.40 42.26
N LEU A 44 0.90 34.56 41.91
CA LEU A 44 0.51 35.80 42.57
C LEU A 44 -0.88 36.20 42.06
N ASP A 45 -1.87 36.12 42.94
CA ASP A 45 -3.27 36.38 42.62
C ASP A 45 -3.56 37.89 42.58
N THR A 46 -2.87 38.59 41.68
CA THR A 46 -3.09 40.01 41.40
C THR A 46 -3.27 40.23 39.90
N GLU A 47 -4.54 40.31 39.49
CA GLU A 47 -5.09 40.91 38.26
C GLU A 47 -4.21 40.88 36.98
N ASN A 48 -3.88 39.69 36.47
CA ASN A 48 -3.28 39.43 35.13
C ASN A 48 -1.75 39.26 35.07
N LEU A 49 -1.08 38.87 36.15
CA LEU A 49 0.35 38.54 36.13
C LEU A 49 0.62 37.09 36.55
N LEU A 50 1.63 36.46 35.95
CA LEU A 50 2.16 35.17 36.35
C LEU A 50 3.59 35.36 36.84
N ALA A 51 3.86 35.08 38.11
CA ALA A 51 5.22 35.02 38.65
C ALA A 51 5.68 33.58 38.77
N ILE A 52 6.94 33.32 38.43
CA ILE A 52 7.60 32.06 38.70
C ILE A 52 8.70 32.35 39.70
N GLU A 53 8.51 31.94 40.95
CA GLU A 53 9.55 32.00 41.97
C GLU A 53 10.57 30.88 41.77
N LEU A 54 11.84 31.25 41.73
CA LEU A 54 12.95 30.31 41.60
C LEU A 54 13.46 30.02 43.01
N SER A 55 13.18 28.82 43.54
CA SER A 55 13.65 28.43 44.87
C SER A 55 15.15 28.13 44.86
N GLY A 56 15.92 28.92 45.61
CA GLY A 56 17.37 28.75 45.81
C GLY A 56 18.21 29.85 45.14
N GLU A 57 19.45 30.07 45.62
CA GLU A 57 20.43 31.07 45.12
C GLU A 57 20.89 30.79 43.66
N LEU A 58 19.97 30.70 42.71
CA LEU A 58 20.25 30.31 41.33
C LEU A 58 20.49 31.49 40.36
N LEU A 59 20.26 32.73 40.80
CA LEU A 59 20.58 33.94 40.03
C LEU A 59 21.34 34.98 40.88
N ALA A 60 22.22 34.53 41.77
CA ALA A 60 23.17 35.44 42.39
C ALA A 60 24.35 35.71 41.44
N SER A 61 24.30 36.89 40.82
CA SER A 61 25.39 37.64 40.16
C SER A 61 25.37 37.74 38.62
N SER A 62 24.98 38.94 38.16
CA SER A 62 25.30 39.59 36.89
C SER A 62 24.77 38.97 35.58
N LEU A 63 23.82 39.72 34.97
CA LEU A 63 23.35 39.63 33.58
C LEU A 63 23.00 38.21 33.10
N ALA A 64 21.75 37.82 33.34
CA ALA A 64 21.12 36.70 32.67
C ALA A 64 20.61 37.17 31.30
N SER A 65 21.26 36.75 30.22
CA SER A 65 20.72 36.92 28.88
C SER A 65 19.64 35.87 28.63
N LEU A 66 18.46 36.31 28.19
CA LEU A 66 17.31 35.45 27.95
C LEU A 66 17.37 34.94 26.51
N PHE A 67 17.28 33.63 26.28
CA PHE A 67 17.20 33.11 24.90
C PHE A 67 15.83 32.52 24.58
N VAL A 68 15.25 32.94 23.46
CA VAL A 68 14.01 32.37 22.89
C VAL A 68 14.34 31.85 21.49
N ASN A 69 14.02 30.58 21.21
CA ASN A 69 14.34 29.90 19.94
C ASN A 69 15.82 29.96 19.50
N GLY A 70 16.75 30.18 20.44
CA GLY A 70 18.19 30.20 20.19
C GLY A 70 18.82 31.57 19.97
N GLU A 71 18.05 32.67 20.03
CA GLU A 71 18.56 34.05 19.93
C GLU A 71 18.67 34.71 21.31
N GLU A 72 19.78 35.43 21.56
CA GLU A 72 20.07 36.14 22.81
C GLU A 72 19.33 37.49 22.88
N LEU A 73 18.46 37.66 23.88
CA LEU A 73 17.74 38.91 24.11
C LEU A 73 18.49 39.77 25.14
N THR A 74 19.01 40.90 24.67
CA THR A 74 19.53 41.96 25.53
C THR A 74 18.35 42.64 26.25
N VAL A 75 18.34 42.58 27.58
CA VAL A 75 17.25 43.15 28.41
C VAL A 75 17.26 44.67 28.30
N VAL A 76 16.33 45.22 27.52
CA VAL A 76 15.90 46.62 27.58
C VAL A 76 14.39 46.58 27.80
N ASN A 77 13.92 47.29 28.83
CA ASN A 77 12.51 47.33 29.21
C ASN A 77 11.61 47.61 28.00
N ASP A 78 10.50 46.87 27.91
CA ASP A 78 9.50 46.86 26.82
C ASP A 78 9.87 46.11 25.53
N PHE A 79 10.07 44.79 25.62
CA PHE A 79 10.12 43.92 24.43
C PHE A 79 8.84 43.10 24.25
N TYR A 80 8.32 43.07 23.01
CA TYR A 80 7.28 42.16 22.54
C TYR A 80 7.95 41.00 21.79
N GLY A 81 8.06 39.84 22.43
CA GLY A 81 8.60 38.63 21.80
C GLY A 81 7.48 37.77 21.21
N LEU A 82 7.59 37.42 19.92
CA LEU A 82 6.75 36.38 19.31
C LEU A 82 7.24 35.01 19.75
N ILE A 83 6.50 34.34 20.64
CA ILE A 83 6.85 33.00 21.09
C ILE A 83 6.08 31.97 20.27
N ASN A 84 6.81 31.11 19.57
CA ASN A 84 6.22 30.04 18.78
C ASN A 84 6.01 28.82 19.68
N ILE A 85 4.79 28.64 20.19
CA ILE A 85 4.40 27.43 20.93
C ILE A 85 4.20 26.34 19.87
N ASP A 86 5.07 25.33 19.84
CA ASP A 86 4.88 24.18 18.98
C ASP A 86 3.69 23.33 19.47
N ASN A 87 3.30 22.30 18.70
CA ASN A 87 2.20 21.38 19.07
C ASN A 87 2.41 20.63 20.41
N SER A 88 3.55 20.79 21.09
CA SER A 88 3.83 20.19 22.40
C SER A 88 3.40 21.04 23.60
N LYS A 89 2.89 22.27 23.37
CA LYS A 89 2.47 23.23 24.42
C LYS A 89 3.58 23.59 25.41
N THR A 90 4.81 23.76 24.92
CA THR A 90 5.99 23.97 25.75
C THR A 90 6.67 25.33 25.51
N LEU A 91 6.99 26.10 26.57
CA LEU A 91 7.86 27.27 26.54
C LEU A 91 9.27 26.88 27.01
N ILE A 92 10.33 27.35 26.33
CA ILE A 92 11.72 27.10 26.77
C ILE A 92 12.44 28.44 26.94
N VAL A 93 12.98 28.69 28.13
CA VAL A 93 13.80 29.86 28.47
C VAL A 93 15.20 29.39 28.84
N LYS A 94 16.24 29.94 28.21
CA LYS A 94 17.64 29.61 28.51
C LYS A 94 18.32 30.73 29.27
N ALA A 95 18.98 30.42 30.39
CA ALA A 95 19.79 31.35 31.16
C ALA A 95 21.19 30.77 31.37
N LYS A 96 22.21 31.37 30.73
CA LYS A 96 23.63 30.95 30.68
C LYS A 96 23.82 29.44 30.39
N ASN A 97 23.68 28.57 31.40
CA ASN A 97 23.88 27.12 31.31
C ASN A 97 22.66 26.25 31.69
N LYS A 98 21.52 26.85 32.11
CA LYS A 98 20.31 26.11 32.50
C LYS A 98 19.14 26.38 31.55
N ARG A 99 18.29 25.37 31.33
CA ARG A 99 17.05 25.46 30.52
C ARG A 99 15.84 25.38 31.46
N LEU A 100 15.01 26.42 31.46
CA LEU A 100 13.69 26.36 32.08
C LEU A 100 12.68 25.92 31.02
N GLN A 101 11.87 24.91 31.33
CA GLN A 101 10.82 24.39 30.46
C GLN A 101 9.45 24.50 31.15
N LEU A 102 8.52 25.22 30.53
CA LEU A 102 7.14 25.39 30.98
C LEU A 102 6.21 24.58 30.09
N LYS A 103 5.26 23.85 30.67
CA LYS A 103 4.24 23.11 29.90
C LYS A 103 2.85 23.68 30.20
N LEU A 104 2.11 24.04 29.16
CA LEU A 104 0.81 24.70 29.21
C LEU A 104 -0.33 23.72 28.85
N GLU A 105 -1.50 23.85 29.48
CA GLU A 105 -2.74 23.18 29.07
C GLU A 105 -3.84 24.21 28.78
N ASP A 106 -4.73 23.90 27.82
CA ASP A 106 -5.88 24.76 27.52
C ASP A 106 -6.97 24.43 28.55
N SER A 107 -7.51 25.45 29.21
CA SER A 107 -8.73 25.29 30.02
C SER A 107 -9.69 26.43 29.73
N TYR A 108 -10.80 26.10 29.08
CA TYR A 108 -11.98 26.94 28.99
C TYR A 108 -12.77 26.83 30.30
N LEU A 109 -12.93 27.95 31.02
CA LEU A 109 -14.21 28.41 31.57
C LEU A 109 -14.03 29.77 32.27
N ASP A 110 -14.71 30.74 31.70
CA ASP A 110 -14.71 32.17 32.00
C ASP A 110 -15.38 32.46 33.36
N LYS A 111 -14.63 33.10 34.28
CA LYS A 111 -15.11 33.48 35.62
C LYS A 111 -15.73 34.88 35.68
N ASN A 112 -15.97 35.54 34.54
CA ASN A 112 -16.50 36.91 34.49
C ASN A 112 -17.98 37.07 34.07
N GLN A 113 -18.84 36.06 34.27
CA GLN A 113 -20.31 36.25 34.26
C GLN A 113 -20.98 36.02 35.63
N MET A 114 -20.24 36.30 36.70
CA MET A 114 -20.75 36.38 38.08
C MET A 114 -21.08 37.83 38.48
N LEU A 115 -21.78 38.57 37.62
CA LEU A 115 -22.47 39.81 37.97
C LEU A 115 -23.66 39.99 37.02
N ASP A 116 -24.77 39.28 37.28
CA ASP A 116 -26.09 39.87 37.08
C ASP A 116 -27.18 39.06 37.80
N GLY A 117 -28.04 39.79 38.50
CA GLY A 117 -29.09 39.23 39.35
C GLY A 117 -30.19 38.54 38.54
N GLN A 118 -30.14 37.21 38.46
CA GLN A 118 -31.30 36.36 38.29
C GLN A 118 -31.11 35.05 39.08
N SER A 119 -32.02 34.82 40.02
CA SER A 119 -32.16 33.59 40.83
C SER A 119 -32.55 32.38 39.97
N ASN A 120 -32.12 31.18 40.40
CA ASN A 120 -32.32 29.84 39.81
C ASN A 120 -31.30 29.38 38.75
N ARG A 121 -29.99 29.47 39.00
CA ARG A 121 -28.98 28.75 38.19
C ARG A 121 -28.69 27.35 38.76
N ILE A 122 -28.46 26.36 37.88
CA ILE A 122 -27.93 25.04 38.27
C ILE A 122 -26.40 25.11 38.22
N ILE A 123 -25.75 24.81 39.35
CA ILE A 123 -24.29 24.70 39.48
C ILE A 123 -23.96 23.21 39.52
N THR A 124 -22.96 22.74 38.77
CA THR A 124 -22.57 21.32 38.76
C THR A 124 -21.25 21.08 39.49
N GLY A 125 -21.17 19.96 40.22
CA GLY A 125 -19.98 19.51 40.98
C GLY A 125 -19.77 18.01 40.89
N THR A 126 -18.79 17.45 41.61
CA THR A 126 -18.57 16.00 41.69
C THR A 126 -18.19 15.60 43.12
N ILE A 127 -18.88 14.59 43.67
CA ILE A 127 -18.62 14.03 45.00
C ILE A 127 -17.85 12.73 44.82
N ASN A 128 -16.70 12.64 45.49
CA ASN A 128 -15.89 11.44 45.49
C ASN A 128 -16.53 10.32 46.31
N ILE A 129 -16.71 9.17 45.67
CA ILE A 129 -17.31 7.97 46.26
C ILE A 129 -16.32 6.81 46.32
N GLY A 130 -16.48 5.94 47.31
CA GLY A 130 -15.84 4.62 47.35
C GLY A 130 -16.49 3.64 46.39
N GLU A 131 -15.96 2.41 46.33
CA GLU A 131 -16.40 1.37 45.39
C GLU A 131 -17.90 1.03 45.58
N PRO A 132 -18.75 1.21 44.55
CA PRO A 132 -20.18 0.96 44.67
C PRO A 132 -20.47 -0.54 44.79
N THR A 133 -21.22 -0.93 45.81
CA THR A 133 -21.61 -2.32 46.05
C THR A 133 -23.11 -2.49 45.87
N TYR A 134 -23.54 -3.51 45.12
CA TYR A 134 -24.97 -3.82 44.94
C TYR A 134 -25.32 -5.10 45.72
N LEU A 135 -26.23 -4.98 46.68
CA LEU A 135 -26.66 -6.06 47.57
C LEU A 135 -28.15 -5.97 47.86
N ASN A 136 -28.89 -7.08 47.74
CA ASN A 136 -30.33 -7.15 48.05
C ASN A 136 -31.20 -6.03 47.44
N ARG A 137 -30.88 -5.62 46.21
CA ARG A 137 -31.58 -4.55 45.45
C ARG A 137 -31.31 -3.12 45.89
N GLU A 138 -30.37 -2.93 46.80
CA GLU A 138 -29.87 -1.64 47.20
C GLU A 138 -28.47 -1.40 46.64
N LEU A 139 -28.23 -0.18 46.15
CA LEU A 139 -26.91 0.31 45.76
C LEU A 139 -26.29 1.03 46.95
N ILE A 140 -25.20 0.48 47.47
CA ILE A 140 -24.49 0.97 48.65
C ILE A 140 -23.21 1.66 48.18
N ILE A 141 -23.05 2.92 48.57
CA ILE A 141 -21.93 3.77 48.15
C ILE A 141 -21.28 4.36 49.40
N TYR A 142 -19.98 4.17 49.58
CA TYR A 142 -19.24 4.82 50.67
C TYR A 142 -18.99 6.29 50.34
N VAL A 143 -19.46 7.20 51.19
CA VAL A 143 -19.32 8.66 51.01
C VAL A 143 -19.01 9.31 52.35
N ASN A 144 -17.95 10.12 52.41
CA ASN A 144 -17.60 10.87 53.61
C ASN A 144 -18.66 11.95 53.88
N ARG A 145 -19.15 12.06 55.13
CA ARG A 145 -20.15 13.07 55.52
C ARG A 145 -19.70 14.50 55.22
N TYR A 146 -18.40 14.79 55.25
CA TYR A 146 -17.87 16.12 54.92
C TYR A 146 -18.07 16.50 53.43
N ASN A 147 -18.35 15.52 52.57
CA ASN A 147 -18.61 15.73 51.14
C ASN A 147 -20.11 15.84 50.84
N LEU A 148 -20.98 15.76 51.85
CA LEU A 148 -22.43 15.84 51.69
C LEU A 148 -22.96 17.17 52.26
N PRO A 149 -23.87 17.87 51.56
CA PRO A 149 -24.57 19.02 52.11
C PRO A 149 -25.39 18.67 53.36
N GLU A 150 -25.77 19.67 54.17
CA GLU A 150 -26.62 19.45 55.36
C GLU A 150 -28.02 18.92 54.98
N GLU A 151 -28.59 19.43 53.89
CA GLU A 151 -29.84 18.96 53.29
C GLU A 151 -29.60 18.64 51.81
N PHE A 152 -29.94 17.41 51.40
CA PHE A 152 -29.75 16.97 50.02
C PHE A 152 -30.78 15.92 49.58
N GLU A 153 -30.99 15.82 48.28
CA GLU A 153 -31.79 14.79 47.61
C GLU A 153 -30.89 13.96 46.69
N VAL A 154 -31.17 12.67 46.53
CA VAL A 154 -30.48 11.80 45.55
C VAL A 154 -31.37 11.64 44.32
N CYS A 155 -30.82 11.85 43.14
CA CYS A 155 -31.57 11.74 41.89
C CYS A 155 -30.72 11.20 40.73
N LEU A 156 -31.39 10.69 39.71
CA LEU A 156 -30.84 10.44 38.39
C LEU A 156 -31.15 11.63 37.48
N THR A 157 -30.15 12.06 36.71
CA THR A 157 -30.31 13.07 35.65
C THR A 157 -29.80 12.52 34.33
N ASN A 158 -30.37 12.96 33.21
CA ASN A 158 -29.78 12.76 31.89
C ASN A 158 -29.26 14.10 31.32
N ASP A 159 -28.73 14.09 30.09
CA ASP A 159 -28.21 15.29 29.41
C ASP A 159 -29.27 16.38 29.19
N ASN A 160 -30.56 16.04 29.25
CA ASN A 160 -31.67 16.99 29.14
C ASN A 160 -32.08 17.58 30.51
N HIS A 161 -31.34 17.31 31.58
CA HIS A 161 -31.63 17.72 32.96
C HIS A 161 -33.01 17.29 33.48
N THR A 162 -33.61 16.23 32.92
CA THR A 162 -34.75 15.58 33.56
C THR A 162 -34.29 14.81 34.77
N MET A 163 -34.96 15.02 35.90
CA MET A 163 -34.56 14.52 37.22
C MET A 163 -35.56 13.48 37.71
N GLU A 164 -35.06 12.34 38.14
CA GLU A 164 -35.83 11.30 38.81
C GLU A 164 -35.28 11.06 40.21
N TYR A 165 -36.10 11.31 41.23
CA TYR A 165 -35.69 11.25 42.62
C TYR A 165 -35.71 9.81 43.13
N LEU A 166 -34.64 9.43 43.82
CA LEU A 166 -34.45 8.09 44.35
C LEU A 166 -34.63 8.10 45.87
N ASN A 167 -35.25 7.05 46.39
CA ASN A 167 -35.28 6.82 47.82
C ASN A 167 -33.87 6.47 48.31
N PHE A 168 -33.43 7.11 49.38
CA PHE A 168 -32.11 6.86 49.97
C PHE A 168 -32.14 6.97 51.48
N TYR A 169 -31.15 6.36 52.13
CA TYR A 169 -30.83 6.61 53.53
C TYR A 169 -29.31 6.65 53.72
N TYR A 170 -28.86 7.48 54.66
CA TYR A 170 -27.44 7.63 55.00
C TYR A 170 -27.18 7.10 56.40
N LYS A 171 -26.25 6.14 56.54
CA LYS A 171 -25.86 5.55 57.83
C LYS A 171 -24.41 5.07 57.77
N ASN A 172 -23.64 5.29 58.84
CA ASN A 172 -22.26 4.79 58.98
C ASN A 172 -21.34 5.06 57.77
N GLU A 173 -21.34 6.29 57.24
CA GLU A 173 -20.50 6.68 56.09
C GLU A 173 -20.83 5.97 54.76
N SER A 174 -22.00 5.35 54.68
CA SER A 174 -22.55 4.80 53.44
C SER A 174 -23.89 5.47 53.08
N LEU A 175 -23.99 5.90 51.84
CA LEU A 175 -25.22 6.28 51.17
C LEU A 175 -25.82 5.05 50.50
N THR A 176 -27.00 4.63 50.95
CA THR A 176 -27.71 3.49 50.36
C THR A 176 -28.89 4.00 49.54
N ILE A 177 -28.97 3.59 48.28
CA ILE A 177 -29.94 4.02 47.28
C ILE A 177 -30.81 2.81 46.87
N ASP A 178 -32.13 2.96 46.95
CA ASP A 178 -33.09 1.94 46.54
C ASP A 178 -33.36 2.03 45.03
N LEU A 179 -32.86 1.07 44.26
CA LEU A 179 -33.04 1.02 42.81
C LEU A 179 -34.39 0.43 42.37
N ASP A 180 -35.15 -0.24 43.25
CA ASP A 180 -36.52 -0.71 42.93
C ASP A 180 -37.51 0.48 42.85
N SER A 181 -37.13 1.63 43.41
CA SER A 181 -37.90 2.88 43.30
C SER A 181 -37.77 3.59 41.95
N LEU A 182 -36.90 3.11 41.03
CA LEU A 182 -36.79 3.66 39.68
C LEU A 182 -38.07 3.38 38.87
N THR A 183 -38.66 4.45 38.35
CA THR A 183 -39.85 4.45 37.49
C THR A 183 -39.57 4.90 36.06
N LEU A 184 -38.30 4.87 35.61
CA LEU A 184 -37.91 5.15 34.23
C LEU A 184 -38.83 4.44 33.23
N ASP A 185 -39.30 5.18 32.22
CA ASP A 185 -40.17 4.63 31.19
C ASP A 185 -39.47 3.43 30.53
N LYS A 186 -40.14 2.27 30.54
CA LYS A 186 -39.62 0.99 29.98
C LYS A 186 -39.25 1.09 28.49
N THR A 187 -39.60 2.18 27.82
CA THR A 187 -39.28 2.46 26.42
C THR A 187 -38.15 3.49 26.22
N SER A 188 -37.68 4.15 27.28
CA SER A 188 -36.66 5.21 27.19
C SER A 188 -35.25 4.63 27.14
N GLU A 189 -34.66 4.63 25.94
CA GLU A 189 -33.23 4.31 25.76
C GLU A 189 -32.36 5.51 26.17
N GLY A 190 -31.36 5.31 27.02
CA GLY A 190 -30.50 6.40 27.45
C GLY A 190 -29.54 6.10 28.59
N GLU A 191 -28.69 7.09 28.86
CA GLU A 191 -27.70 7.10 29.93
C GLU A 191 -28.10 8.12 31.00
N TRP A 192 -28.03 7.72 32.27
CA TRP A 192 -28.45 8.51 33.42
C TRP A 192 -27.33 8.60 34.46
N TYR A 193 -27.08 9.78 35.01
CA TYR A 193 -26.03 10.05 35.99
C TYR A 193 -26.62 10.16 37.39
N PHE A 194 -25.98 9.49 38.36
CA PHE A 194 -26.34 9.67 39.78
C PHE A 194 -25.83 11.02 40.30
N CYS A 195 -26.73 11.77 40.93
CA CYS A 195 -26.45 13.12 41.43
C CYS A 195 -27.04 13.35 42.82
N ILE A 196 -26.36 14.22 43.57
CA ILE A 196 -26.83 14.81 44.82
C ILE A 196 -27.25 16.25 44.54
N LYS A 197 -28.47 16.59 44.91
CA LYS A 197 -29.04 17.92 44.71
C LYS A 197 -29.20 18.64 46.05
N SER A 198 -28.74 19.88 46.15
CA SER A 198 -28.92 20.75 47.31
C SER A 198 -29.20 22.20 46.89
N GLU A 199 -29.71 23.04 47.80
CA GLU A 199 -29.97 24.46 47.54
C GLU A 199 -28.95 25.35 48.27
N ILE A 200 -28.33 26.29 47.54
CA ILE A 200 -27.38 27.26 48.10
C ILE A 200 -27.71 28.66 47.56
N ASN A 201 -28.05 29.60 48.45
CA ASN A 201 -28.27 31.03 48.13
C ASN A 201 -29.13 31.25 46.87
N SER A 202 -30.29 30.57 46.79
CA SER A 202 -31.25 30.66 45.68
C SER A 202 -30.80 30.00 44.34
N ASN A 203 -29.78 29.15 44.37
CA ASN A 203 -29.32 28.33 43.25
C ASN A 203 -29.35 26.84 43.61
N THR A 204 -29.52 25.99 42.60
CA THR A 204 -29.50 24.53 42.76
C THR A 204 -28.09 24.01 42.51
N LEU A 205 -27.48 23.36 43.49
CA LEU A 205 -26.22 22.65 43.32
C LEU A 205 -26.52 21.19 42.97
N LEU A 206 -25.91 20.69 41.89
CA LEU A 206 -26.05 19.33 41.37
C LEU A 206 -24.67 18.64 41.32
N GLU A 207 -24.41 17.75 42.26
CA GLU A 207 -23.12 17.08 42.41
C GLU A 207 -23.18 15.65 41.90
N TYR A 208 -22.45 15.36 40.84
CA TYR A 208 -22.36 14.01 40.26
C TYR A 208 -21.58 13.07 41.19
N LEU A 209 -22.06 11.84 41.40
CA LEU A 209 -21.31 10.83 42.16
C LEU A 209 -20.17 10.26 41.29
N GLY A 210 -18.92 10.36 41.73
CA GLY A 210 -17.74 10.04 40.92
C GLY A 210 -16.44 9.76 41.69
N SER A 211 -15.30 9.60 41.01
CA SER A 211 -13.96 9.37 41.64
C SER A 211 -12.92 10.39 41.16
N GLU A 212 -12.05 10.86 42.05
CA GLU A 212 -10.97 11.82 41.76
C GLU A 212 -9.75 11.20 41.06
N SER A 213 -9.69 9.87 40.94
CA SER A 213 -8.58 9.21 40.25
C SER A 213 -8.69 9.47 38.74
N GLU A 214 -7.77 10.26 38.18
CA GLU A 214 -7.38 10.19 36.76
C GLU A 214 -6.70 8.84 36.46
N SER A 215 -7.37 7.72 36.75
CA SER A 215 -6.99 6.45 36.15
C SER A 215 -7.40 6.53 34.68
N ASN A 216 -6.42 6.74 33.81
CA ASN A 216 -6.50 6.54 32.35
C ASN A 216 -6.81 5.08 31.94
N SER A 217 -7.43 4.29 32.82
CA SER A 217 -8.03 3.03 32.42
C SER A 217 -9.40 3.34 31.84
N ALA A 218 -9.58 3.10 30.55
CA ALA A 218 -10.88 3.06 29.88
C ALA A 218 -11.78 1.90 30.40
N ASP A 219 -11.48 1.39 31.59
CA ASP A 219 -11.99 0.20 32.21
C ASP A 219 -13.08 0.62 33.20
N GLY A 220 -14.23 1.04 32.66
CA GLY A 220 -15.42 1.31 33.47
C GLY A 220 -15.88 0.02 34.14
N PHE A 221 -16.07 0.02 35.46
CA PHE A 221 -16.71 -1.13 36.14
C PHE A 221 -18.14 -1.27 35.62
N ILE A 222 -18.49 -2.38 34.98
CA ILE A 222 -19.86 -2.64 34.50
C ILE A 222 -20.42 -3.84 35.25
N LYS A 223 -21.48 -3.62 36.01
CA LYS A 223 -22.27 -4.70 36.59
C LYS A 223 -23.56 -4.83 35.77
N HIS A 224 -23.65 -5.88 34.96
CA HIS A 224 -24.91 -6.23 34.29
C HIS A 224 -25.94 -6.55 35.36
N ILE A 225 -27.05 -5.81 35.38
CA ILE A 225 -28.08 -6.00 36.40
C ILE A 225 -29.12 -6.97 35.88
N LYS A 226 -29.71 -6.70 34.70
CA LYS A 226 -30.76 -7.52 34.12
C LYS A 226 -31.06 -7.12 32.68
N THR A 227 -31.71 -8.01 31.94
CA THR A 227 -32.25 -7.77 30.60
C THR A 227 -33.78 -7.73 30.64
N LEU A 228 -34.40 -6.80 29.91
CA LEU A 228 -35.85 -6.70 29.78
C LEU A 228 -36.23 -6.81 28.30
N VAL A 229 -37.33 -7.52 28.03
CA VAL A 229 -37.90 -7.62 26.69
C VAL A 229 -39.09 -6.68 26.60
N VAL A 230 -39.02 -5.70 25.70
CA VAL A 230 -40.10 -4.75 25.43
C VAL A 230 -40.39 -4.78 23.94
N ASN A 231 -41.65 -5.10 23.57
CA ASN A 231 -42.09 -5.17 22.17
C ASN A 231 -41.15 -6.00 21.26
N ASN A 232 -40.73 -7.19 21.70
CA ASN A 232 -39.77 -8.10 21.06
C ASN A 232 -38.32 -7.59 20.91
N ASN A 233 -37.99 -6.38 21.38
CA ASN A 233 -36.62 -5.90 21.45
C ASN A 233 -36.04 -6.17 22.85
N LYS A 234 -34.80 -6.67 22.89
CA LYS A 234 -34.04 -6.86 24.13
C LYS A 234 -33.32 -5.56 24.48
N TYR A 235 -33.58 -5.05 25.68
CA TYR A 235 -32.87 -3.94 26.27
C TYR A 235 -32.07 -4.44 27.48
N CYS A 236 -30.79 -4.08 27.51
CA CYS A 236 -29.88 -4.40 28.60
C CYS A 236 -29.74 -3.17 29.48
N TYR A 237 -29.79 -3.36 30.80
CA TYR A 237 -29.54 -2.29 31.77
C TYR A 237 -28.55 -2.74 32.83
N GLY A 238 -27.74 -1.79 33.26
CA GLY A 238 -26.65 -2.03 34.20
C GLY A 238 -26.11 -0.73 34.77
N LEU A 239 -25.29 -0.89 35.81
CA LEU A 239 -24.52 0.20 36.38
C LEU A 239 -23.14 0.22 35.73
N TYR A 240 -22.65 1.40 35.39
CA TYR A 240 -21.27 1.56 34.97
C TYR A 240 -20.65 2.88 35.41
N ILE A 241 -19.31 2.92 35.47
CA ILE A 241 -18.55 4.14 35.72
C ILE A 241 -17.92 4.61 34.40
N ASN A 242 -18.25 5.82 33.94
CA ASN A 242 -17.65 6.43 32.75
C ASN A 242 -17.21 7.86 33.05
N HIS A 243 -16.04 8.26 32.54
CA HIS A 243 -15.41 9.55 32.82
C HIS A 243 -15.43 9.92 34.32
N SER A 244 -15.15 8.92 35.16
CA SER A 244 -15.17 9.03 36.62
C SER A 244 -16.53 9.38 37.24
N LYS A 245 -17.66 9.14 36.55
CA LYS A 245 -19.02 9.32 37.08
C LYS A 245 -19.78 7.99 37.12
N LEU A 246 -20.56 7.77 38.18
CA LEU A 246 -21.45 6.63 38.32
C LEU A 246 -22.72 6.83 37.49
N MET A 247 -23.03 5.86 36.63
CA MET A 247 -24.10 5.92 35.65
C MET A 247 -24.98 4.68 35.69
N TYR A 248 -26.24 4.87 35.29
CA TYR A 248 -27.23 3.84 35.02
C TYR A 248 -27.59 3.91 33.52
N CYS A 249 -27.44 2.81 32.78
CA CYS A 249 -27.82 2.75 31.37
C CYS A 249 -29.00 1.81 31.11
N GLN A 250 -29.79 2.17 30.11
CA GLN A 250 -30.80 1.31 29.48
C GLN A 250 -30.61 1.43 27.97
N LEU A 251 -29.93 0.46 27.36
CA LEU A 251 -29.49 0.50 25.96
C LEU A 251 -30.02 -0.70 25.17
N SER A 252 -30.14 -0.56 23.84
CA SER A 252 -30.35 -1.72 22.98
C SER A 252 -29.19 -2.70 23.09
N GLU A 253 -29.43 -3.98 22.85
CA GLU A 253 -28.43 -5.05 22.93
C GLU A 253 -27.12 -4.68 22.18
N ASP A 254 -27.20 -4.21 20.93
CA ASP A 254 -26.02 -3.82 20.14
C ASP A 254 -25.25 -2.61 20.73
N LYS A 255 -25.96 -1.62 21.27
CA LYS A 255 -25.33 -0.42 21.86
C LYS A 255 -24.74 -0.71 23.22
N TYR A 256 -25.43 -1.51 24.03
CA TYR A 256 -24.93 -1.98 25.32
C TYR A 256 -23.57 -2.65 25.14
N PHE A 257 -23.38 -3.48 24.10
CA PHE A 257 -22.11 -4.15 23.83
C PHE A 257 -21.00 -3.22 23.32
N ASN A 258 -21.33 -2.15 22.60
CA ASN A 258 -20.33 -1.14 22.23
C ASN A 258 -19.88 -0.33 23.44
N VAL A 259 -20.79 -0.04 24.38
CA VAL A 259 -20.45 0.71 25.60
C VAL A 259 -19.74 -0.19 26.62
N ALA A 260 -20.02 -1.49 26.62
CA ALA A 260 -19.55 -2.42 27.63
C ALA A 260 -18.08 -2.83 27.56
N HIS A 261 -17.22 -2.04 26.89
CA HIS A 261 -15.82 -2.36 26.65
C HIS A 261 -15.08 -2.77 27.92
N LEU A 262 -14.89 -4.08 28.12
CA LEU A 262 -13.90 -4.69 28.99
C LEU A 262 -13.81 -6.19 28.67
N SER A 263 -12.63 -6.67 28.29
CA SER A 263 -12.33 -8.09 28.36
C SER A 263 -11.00 -8.31 29.05
N LYS A 264 -11.02 -9.15 30.09
CA LYS A 264 -9.83 -9.92 30.42
C LYS A 264 -9.46 -10.70 29.16
N GLY A 265 -8.28 -10.42 28.59
CA GLY A 265 -7.72 -11.16 27.46
C GLY A 265 -7.24 -12.56 27.87
N GLU A 266 -8.10 -13.33 28.53
CA GLU A 266 -7.87 -14.73 28.88
C GLU A 266 -8.48 -15.61 27.80
N ASN A 267 -7.79 -16.69 27.43
CA ASN A 267 -8.31 -17.63 26.44
C ASN A 267 -9.56 -18.34 26.97
N ILE A 268 -10.48 -18.65 26.07
CA ILE A 268 -11.70 -19.38 26.39
C ILE A 268 -11.40 -20.86 26.27
N LEU A 269 -11.43 -21.56 27.40
CA LEU A 269 -11.13 -22.99 27.49
C LEU A 269 -12.32 -23.84 27.03
N ILE A 270 -12.09 -24.65 26.01
CA ILE A 270 -13.07 -25.52 25.35
C ILE A 270 -12.61 -26.99 25.39
N ASN A 271 -13.56 -27.92 25.29
CA ASN A 271 -13.30 -29.37 25.13
C ASN A 271 -14.26 -29.97 24.08
N GLU A 272 -14.05 -31.25 23.75
CA GLU A 272 -14.95 -32.07 22.90
C GLU A 272 -15.21 -31.44 21.52
N ILE A 273 -14.13 -31.01 20.85
CA ILE A 273 -14.21 -30.29 19.58
C ILE A 273 -14.60 -31.26 18.45
N GLU A 274 -15.74 -31.01 17.83
CA GLU A 274 -16.21 -31.73 16.64
C GLU A 274 -16.53 -30.75 15.49
N PHE A 275 -16.32 -31.19 14.26
CA PHE A 275 -16.72 -30.42 13.08
C PHE A 275 -17.41 -31.32 12.05
N ASN A 276 -18.74 -31.22 11.96
CA ASN A 276 -19.59 -32.03 11.10
C ASN A 276 -20.59 -31.13 10.35
N ASP A 277 -20.85 -31.39 9.07
CA ASP A 277 -21.85 -30.67 8.26
C ASP A 277 -21.76 -29.12 8.29
N ASN A 278 -20.54 -28.57 8.34
CA ASN A 278 -20.23 -27.14 8.51
C ASN A 278 -20.62 -26.55 9.88
N MET A 279 -20.88 -27.40 10.87
CA MET A 279 -21.10 -27.02 12.26
C MET A 279 -19.84 -27.35 13.06
N LEU A 280 -19.27 -26.35 13.73
CA LEU A 280 -18.27 -26.54 14.77
C LEU A 280 -19.00 -26.67 16.10
N SER A 281 -18.69 -27.70 16.88
CA SER A 281 -19.28 -27.89 18.20
C SER A 281 -18.24 -28.23 19.26
N PHE A 282 -18.47 -27.77 20.49
CA PHE A 282 -17.57 -27.91 21.63
C PHE A 282 -18.28 -27.59 22.95
N SER A 283 -17.70 -28.02 24.07
CA SER A 283 -18.18 -27.72 25.43
C SER A 283 -17.30 -26.66 26.13
N LEU A 284 -17.92 -25.77 26.91
CA LEU A 284 -17.19 -24.82 27.79
C LEU A 284 -16.85 -25.48 29.13
N ILE A 285 -15.65 -25.21 29.64
CA ILE A 285 -15.15 -25.86 30.87
C ILE A 285 -15.29 -24.96 32.10
N ASN A 286 -14.95 -23.67 31.97
CA ASN A 286 -14.70 -22.83 33.14
C ASN A 286 -15.88 -21.97 33.58
N GLN A 287 -17.01 -21.92 32.87
CA GLN A 287 -18.15 -21.07 33.26
C GLN A 287 -19.51 -21.75 33.01
N PRO A 288 -20.42 -21.77 34.02
CA PRO A 288 -21.78 -22.24 33.82
C PRO A 288 -22.56 -21.26 32.94
N ILE A 289 -23.11 -21.74 31.84
CA ILE A 289 -24.01 -20.97 30.98
C ILE A 289 -25.39 -20.92 31.66
N THR A 290 -25.87 -19.73 31.98
CA THR A 290 -27.25 -19.47 32.43
C THR A 290 -28.17 -19.13 31.25
N GLU A 291 -29.50 -19.15 31.42
CA GLU A 291 -30.45 -18.68 30.39
C GLU A 291 -30.20 -17.22 29.93
N SER A 292 -29.51 -16.42 30.74
CA SER A 292 -29.11 -15.03 30.45
C SER A 292 -27.77 -14.90 29.73
N THR A 293 -27.07 -16.01 29.43
CA THR A 293 -25.71 -15.99 28.86
C THR A 293 -25.73 -15.96 27.33
N LEU A 294 -25.02 -15.00 26.73
CA LEU A 294 -24.80 -14.90 25.28
C LEU A 294 -23.37 -15.36 24.92
N PHE A 295 -23.23 -16.21 23.90
CA PHE A 295 -21.92 -16.62 23.39
C PHE A 295 -21.82 -16.36 21.89
N ARG A 296 -20.73 -15.75 21.40
CA ARG A 296 -20.45 -15.50 19.97
C ARG A 296 -19.12 -16.09 19.57
N ILE A 297 -19.02 -16.54 18.31
CA ILE A 297 -17.74 -16.94 17.70
C ILE A 297 -17.34 -15.92 16.64
N LEU A 298 -16.07 -15.49 16.71
CA LEU A 298 -15.50 -14.49 15.83
C LEU A 298 -14.28 -15.09 15.10
N LEU A 299 -14.33 -15.05 13.77
CA LEU A 299 -13.17 -15.35 12.93
C LEU A 299 -12.39 -14.06 12.70
N VAL A 300 -11.13 -14.02 13.14
CA VAL A 300 -10.26 -12.84 13.01
C VAL A 300 -9.13 -13.11 12.02
N SER A 301 -9.07 -12.34 10.94
CA SER A 301 -8.04 -12.47 9.90
C SER A 301 -6.70 -11.98 10.42
N ARG A 302 -5.66 -12.84 10.38
CA ARG A 302 -4.30 -12.46 10.79
C ARG A 302 -3.64 -11.40 9.90
N LYS A 303 -4.17 -11.18 8.69
CA LYS A 303 -3.57 -10.29 7.69
C LYS A 303 -4.21 -8.91 7.68
N THR A 304 -5.52 -8.86 7.85
CA THR A 304 -6.33 -7.64 7.70
C THR A 304 -6.96 -7.18 9.01
N ASN A 305 -6.94 -8.02 10.06
CA ASN A 305 -7.71 -7.85 11.30
C ASN A 305 -9.23 -7.75 11.10
N GLU A 306 -9.71 -8.15 9.92
CA GLU A 306 -11.14 -8.28 9.63
C GLU A 306 -11.76 -9.33 10.55
N GLN A 307 -12.94 -9.04 11.09
CA GLN A 307 -13.67 -9.90 12.01
C GLN A 307 -15.00 -10.31 11.39
N ILE A 308 -15.34 -11.60 11.51
CA ILE A 308 -16.59 -12.13 11.00
C ILE A 308 -17.25 -12.97 12.09
N GLU A 309 -18.48 -12.60 12.43
CA GLU A 309 -19.29 -13.30 13.43
C GLU A 309 -19.93 -14.56 12.85
N ARG A 310 -20.13 -15.56 13.71
CA ARG A 310 -20.82 -16.80 13.39
C ARG A 310 -22.00 -17.01 14.31
N VAL A 311 -23.08 -17.52 13.72
CA VAL A 311 -24.31 -17.85 14.46
C VAL A 311 -24.04 -19.03 15.36
N THR A 312 -24.30 -18.82 16.65
CA THR A 312 -24.09 -19.78 17.73
C THR A 312 -25.42 -20.18 18.34
N THR A 313 -25.55 -21.45 18.70
CA THR A 313 -26.64 -21.98 19.52
C THR A 313 -26.03 -22.60 20.77
N VAL A 314 -26.66 -22.32 21.92
CA VAL A 314 -26.13 -22.69 23.22
C VAL A 314 -27.14 -23.57 23.95
N SER A 315 -26.70 -24.72 24.49
CA SER A 315 -27.52 -25.64 25.28
C SER A 315 -26.67 -26.32 26.35
N ASP A 316 -26.96 -26.12 27.64
CA ASP A 316 -26.36 -26.84 28.79
C ASP A 316 -24.83 -27.00 28.71
N ASN A 317 -24.11 -25.90 28.46
CA ASN A 317 -22.65 -25.78 28.25
C ASN A 317 -22.09 -26.29 26.90
N TYR A 318 -22.93 -26.80 26.02
CA TYR A 318 -22.57 -27.16 24.66
C TYR A 318 -22.88 -26.01 23.69
N ILE A 319 -21.90 -25.69 22.84
CA ILE A 319 -22.01 -24.62 21.85
C ILE A 319 -21.90 -25.26 20.47
N GLN A 320 -22.83 -24.91 19.60
CA GLN A 320 -22.75 -25.24 18.17
C GLN A 320 -22.70 -23.95 17.37
N CYS A 321 -21.83 -23.91 16.36
CA CYS A 321 -21.58 -22.75 15.54
C CYS A 321 -21.67 -23.13 14.07
N SER A 322 -22.60 -22.51 13.36
CA SER A 322 -22.70 -22.70 11.92
C SER A 322 -21.69 -21.85 11.17
N PHE A 323 -20.92 -22.50 10.30
CA PHE A 323 -20.08 -21.84 9.31
C PHE A 323 -20.83 -21.60 7.99
N ASN A 324 -22.08 -22.06 7.88
CA ASN A 324 -22.94 -21.88 6.71
C ASN A 324 -24.28 -21.30 7.18
N SER A 325 -24.42 -19.98 7.23
CA SER A 325 -25.73 -19.37 7.41
C SER A 325 -26.58 -19.63 6.15
N LEU A 326 -27.88 -19.90 6.35
CA LEU A 326 -28.85 -20.28 5.31
C LEU A 326 -29.04 -19.23 4.21
N GLU A 327 -28.47 -18.02 4.34
CA GLU A 327 -28.72 -16.90 3.43
C GLU A 327 -27.52 -16.49 2.54
N SER A 328 -26.28 -16.99 2.74
CA SER A 328 -25.12 -16.31 2.11
C SER A 328 -23.90 -17.15 1.66
N GLY A 329 -23.76 -18.43 2.02
CA GLY A 329 -22.60 -19.23 1.58
C GLY A 329 -21.23 -18.63 1.98
N GLU A 330 -21.18 -17.97 3.14
CA GLU A 330 -20.12 -17.08 3.62
C GLU A 330 -18.70 -17.66 3.72
N LEU A 331 -18.53 -18.98 3.89
CA LEU A 331 -17.20 -19.60 3.85
C LEU A 331 -16.48 -19.31 2.52
N ASN A 332 -17.22 -19.22 1.42
CA ASN A 332 -16.67 -18.84 0.12
C ASN A 332 -16.20 -17.39 0.10
N ASN A 333 -16.84 -16.50 0.87
CA ASN A 333 -16.56 -15.07 0.90
C ASN A 333 -15.36 -14.69 1.79
N LEU A 334 -14.91 -15.59 2.67
CA LEU A 334 -13.71 -15.37 3.47
C LEU A 334 -12.49 -15.08 2.57
N ILE A 335 -11.72 -14.04 2.90
CA ILE A 335 -10.44 -13.82 2.23
C ILE A 335 -9.46 -14.98 2.48
N ASN A 336 -8.68 -15.31 1.45
CA ASN A 336 -7.66 -16.35 1.54
C ASN A 336 -6.57 -15.95 2.55
N GLY A 337 -6.29 -16.83 3.52
CA GLY A 337 -5.40 -16.53 4.63
C GLY A 337 -5.59 -17.42 5.84
N ARG A 338 -4.91 -17.05 6.93
CA ARG A 338 -5.10 -17.66 8.26
C ARG A 338 -6.04 -16.81 9.10
N TRP A 339 -6.91 -17.49 9.81
CA TRP A 339 -7.92 -16.92 10.69
C TRP A 339 -7.77 -17.56 12.07
N ASP A 340 -7.88 -16.72 13.09
CA ASP A 340 -7.92 -17.14 14.48
C ASP A 340 -9.38 -17.19 14.94
N ILE A 341 -9.73 -18.19 15.74
CA ILE A 341 -11.09 -18.35 16.24
C ILE A 341 -11.14 -17.84 17.67
N TYR A 342 -11.92 -16.79 17.87
CA TYR A 342 -12.17 -16.16 19.16
C TYR A 342 -13.59 -16.50 19.62
N GLY A 343 -13.76 -16.61 20.93
CA GLY A 343 -15.07 -16.61 21.55
C GLY A 343 -15.29 -15.32 22.33
N GLN A 344 -16.55 -14.93 22.45
CA GLN A 344 -17.01 -13.83 23.29
C GLN A 344 -18.18 -14.33 24.14
N LEU A 345 -18.03 -14.29 25.45
CA LEU A 345 -19.01 -14.76 26.44
C LEU A 345 -19.47 -13.57 27.28
N ILE A 346 -20.77 -13.39 27.43
CA ILE A 346 -21.37 -12.29 28.17
C ILE A 346 -22.34 -12.86 29.21
N SER A 347 -22.11 -12.57 30.49
CA SER A 347 -22.90 -13.04 31.62
C SER A 347 -23.11 -11.95 32.70
N GLU A 348 -23.87 -12.27 33.74
CA GLU A 348 -24.05 -11.41 34.93
C GLU A 348 -22.74 -11.12 35.69
N GLU A 349 -21.73 -11.97 35.52
CA GLU A 349 -20.42 -11.86 36.18
C GLU A 349 -19.39 -11.04 35.35
N GLY A 350 -19.69 -10.73 34.08
CA GLY A 350 -18.85 -9.90 33.21
C GLY A 350 -18.80 -10.37 31.74
N THR A 351 -17.90 -9.74 30.97
CA THR A 351 -17.61 -10.10 29.57
C THR A 351 -16.22 -10.72 29.45
N LEU A 352 -16.14 -11.88 28.78
CA LEU A 352 -14.90 -12.56 28.45
C LEU A 352 -14.72 -12.58 26.93
N TYR A 353 -13.52 -12.23 26.46
CA TYR A 353 -13.15 -12.28 25.05
C TYR A 353 -11.74 -12.81 24.91
N GLY A 354 -11.57 -13.88 24.15
CA GLY A 354 -10.29 -14.55 24.03
C GLY A 354 -10.27 -15.56 22.91
N ARG A 355 -9.07 -16.09 22.63
CA ARG A 355 -8.92 -17.17 21.65
C ARG A 355 -9.52 -18.44 22.24
N MET A 356 -10.15 -19.25 21.39
CA MET A 356 -10.63 -20.55 21.82
C MET A 356 -9.45 -21.50 21.93
N GLU A 357 -9.22 -22.03 23.13
CA GLU A 357 -8.11 -22.92 23.47
C GLU A 357 -8.65 -24.25 23.99
N GLU A 358 -8.18 -25.36 23.41
CA GLU A 358 -8.57 -26.68 23.88
C GLU A 358 -7.85 -27.03 25.19
N TYR A 359 -8.62 -27.42 26.19
CA TYR A 359 -8.12 -27.84 27.51
C TYR A 359 -7.68 -29.30 27.45
N ASP A 360 -6.45 -29.52 26.99
CA ASP A 360 -5.79 -30.82 26.99
C ASP A 360 -4.31 -30.66 27.40
N ASP A 361 -3.78 -31.66 28.12
CA ASP A 361 -2.42 -31.67 28.68
C ASP A 361 -1.32 -31.86 27.60
N VAL A 362 -1.71 -32.25 26.38
CA VAL A 362 -0.76 -32.51 25.28
C VAL A 362 -0.67 -31.29 24.35
N LEU A 363 0.37 -30.47 24.55
CA LEU A 363 0.74 -29.41 23.59
C LEU A 363 1.12 -30.03 22.24
N GLY A 364 0.33 -29.77 21.19
CA GLY A 364 0.62 -30.31 19.87
C GLY A 364 -0.28 -29.80 18.75
N LYS A 365 0.30 -29.62 17.56
CA LYS A 365 -0.47 -29.30 16.33
C LYS A 365 -1.29 -30.50 15.89
N GLU A 366 -2.60 -30.37 15.96
CA GLU A 366 -3.56 -31.39 15.52
C GLU A 366 -4.45 -30.86 14.40
N LYS A 367 -4.81 -31.73 13.45
CA LYS A 367 -5.66 -31.38 12.30
C LYS A 367 -7.05 -31.86 12.63
N ILE A 368 -8.00 -30.94 12.74
CA ILE A 368 -9.35 -31.24 13.20
C ILE A 368 -10.25 -31.56 12.01
N HIS A 369 -10.28 -30.68 11.00
CA HIS A 369 -11.17 -30.84 9.86
C HIS A 369 -10.58 -30.31 8.56
N TYR A 370 -10.81 -31.01 7.45
CA TYR A 370 -10.46 -30.56 6.11
C TYR A 370 -11.66 -30.69 5.18
N GLN A 371 -11.96 -29.62 4.43
CA GLN A 371 -13.08 -29.57 3.49
C GLN A 371 -12.70 -28.84 2.21
N THR A 372 -13.12 -29.37 1.06
CA THR A 372 -13.04 -28.70 -0.23
C THR A 372 -14.28 -27.85 -0.49
N LEU A 373 -14.09 -26.66 -1.03
CA LEU A 373 -15.14 -25.72 -1.43
C LEU A 373 -15.40 -25.81 -2.93
N ASN A 374 -16.61 -25.41 -3.36
CA ASN A 374 -17.06 -25.54 -4.76
C ASN A 374 -16.25 -24.69 -5.77
N ASN A 375 -15.46 -23.73 -5.31
CA ASN A 375 -14.68 -22.80 -6.13
C ASN A 375 -13.20 -23.22 -6.34
N GLY A 376 -12.82 -24.45 -5.98
CA GLY A 376 -11.42 -24.93 -6.05
C GLY A 376 -10.54 -24.41 -4.91
N GLU A 377 -11.17 -23.94 -3.83
CA GLU A 377 -10.53 -23.62 -2.56
C GLU A 377 -10.82 -24.73 -1.53
N ALA A 378 -10.13 -24.67 -0.40
CA ALA A 378 -10.35 -25.58 0.71
C ALA A 378 -10.12 -24.85 2.03
N ILE A 379 -10.59 -25.48 3.10
CA ILE A 379 -10.44 -25.05 4.47
C ILE A 379 -9.80 -26.17 5.27
N LEU A 380 -8.90 -25.79 6.17
CA LEU A 380 -8.35 -26.66 7.20
C LEU A 380 -8.50 -25.99 8.57
N ILE A 381 -9.22 -26.64 9.48
CA ILE A 381 -9.29 -26.29 10.89
C ILE A 381 -8.27 -27.12 11.64
N TYR A 382 -7.47 -26.46 12.46
CA TYR A 382 -6.35 -27.08 13.16
C TYR A 382 -6.10 -26.43 14.52
N ARG A 383 -5.53 -27.21 15.42
CA ARG A 383 -4.99 -26.78 16.69
C ARG A 383 -3.55 -26.28 16.51
N THR A 384 -3.24 -25.14 17.12
CA THR A 384 -1.89 -24.56 17.11
C THR A 384 -0.97 -25.25 18.14
N GLU A 385 0.29 -24.81 18.26
CA GLU A 385 1.23 -25.33 19.27
C GLU A 385 0.87 -24.91 20.70
N TYR A 386 -0.02 -23.92 20.85
CA TYR A 386 -0.50 -23.41 22.13
C TYR A 386 -1.98 -23.78 22.34
N ASN A 387 -2.43 -24.91 21.80
CA ASN A 387 -3.80 -25.41 21.86
C ASN A 387 -4.93 -24.50 21.35
N ASN A 388 -4.60 -23.32 20.79
CA ASN A 388 -5.58 -22.43 20.19
C ASN A 388 -6.14 -23.01 18.88
N LEU A 389 -7.43 -22.83 18.66
CA LEU A 389 -8.11 -23.18 17.43
C LEU A 389 -7.85 -22.15 16.33
N SER A 390 -7.59 -22.60 15.12
CA SER A 390 -7.34 -21.74 13.96
C SER A 390 -7.81 -22.37 12.66
N LEU A 391 -8.05 -21.52 11.68
CA LEU A 391 -8.52 -21.90 10.35
C LEU A 391 -7.57 -21.36 9.27
N VAL A 392 -7.33 -22.14 8.23
CA VAL A 392 -6.67 -21.66 7.01
C VAL A 392 -7.57 -21.90 5.80
N LYS A 393 -7.82 -20.84 5.03
CA LYS A 393 -8.53 -20.88 3.75
C LYS A 393 -7.59 -20.52 2.62
N GLY A 394 -7.65 -21.28 1.52
CA GLY A 394 -6.85 -21.02 0.33
C GLY A 394 -7.19 -21.95 -0.80
N ARG A 395 -6.48 -21.82 -1.93
CA ARG A 395 -6.59 -22.78 -3.05
C ARG A 395 -6.37 -24.20 -2.54
N GLU A 396 -7.19 -25.13 -3.02
CA GLU A 396 -7.26 -26.52 -2.54
C GLU A 396 -5.88 -27.16 -2.40
N HIS A 397 -5.05 -27.08 -3.42
CA HIS A 397 -3.70 -27.63 -3.40
C HIS A 397 -2.76 -27.06 -2.33
N ASN A 398 -2.91 -25.78 -1.96
CA ASN A 398 -2.07 -25.16 -0.92
C ASN A 398 -2.52 -25.63 0.47
N VAL A 399 -3.82 -25.72 0.68
CA VAL A 399 -4.39 -26.20 1.95
C VAL A 399 -4.14 -27.70 2.10
N PHE A 400 -4.29 -28.50 1.04
CA PHE A 400 -3.91 -29.91 1.03
C PHE A 400 -2.42 -30.11 1.35
N ARG A 401 -1.55 -29.26 0.78
CA ARG A 401 -0.12 -29.27 1.10
C ARG A 401 0.14 -29.01 2.58
N GLU A 402 -0.58 -28.06 3.17
CA GLU A 402 -0.49 -27.74 4.58
C GLU A 402 -1.02 -28.86 5.47
N LYS A 403 -2.19 -29.42 5.13
CA LYS A 403 -2.79 -30.60 5.78
C LYS A 403 -1.79 -31.75 5.86
N ASN A 404 -1.11 -32.08 4.77
CA ASN A 404 -0.20 -33.23 4.73
C ASN A 404 1.28 -32.86 4.99
N LYS A 405 1.55 -31.60 5.37
CA LYS A 405 2.90 -30.99 5.52
C LYS A 405 3.87 -31.37 4.40
N ILE A 406 3.37 -31.34 3.16
CA ILE A 406 4.11 -31.85 2.00
C ILE A 406 5.25 -30.91 1.63
N THR A 407 6.46 -31.49 1.59
CA THR A 407 7.65 -30.85 1.07
C THR A 407 8.08 -31.53 -0.22
N THR A 408 8.50 -30.72 -1.19
CA THR A 408 8.98 -31.18 -2.49
C THR A 408 10.39 -30.64 -2.73
N LYS A 409 11.19 -31.39 -3.49
CA LYS A 409 12.55 -31.00 -3.85
C LYS A 409 12.97 -31.62 -5.17
N MET A 410 13.22 -30.80 -6.19
CA MET A 410 13.78 -31.28 -7.45
C MET A 410 15.28 -31.59 -7.30
N THR A 411 15.66 -32.81 -7.68
CA THR A 411 17.01 -33.34 -7.49
C THR A 411 17.81 -33.36 -8.79
N GLU A 412 17.17 -33.77 -9.89
CA GLU A 412 17.84 -33.92 -11.18
C GLU A 412 16.99 -33.40 -12.36
N PHE A 413 17.72 -32.94 -13.39
CA PHE A 413 17.21 -32.59 -14.69
C PHE A 413 18.16 -33.11 -15.78
N GLN A 414 17.62 -33.83 -16.75
CA GLN A 414 18.37 -34.33 -17.91
C GLN A 414 17.64 -34.03 -19.22
N LYS A 415 18.35 -33.47 -20.19
CA LYS A 415 17.85 -33.25 -21.55
C LYS A 415 18.03 -34.51 -22.40
N LYS A 416 16.96 -34.98 -23.03
CA LYS A 416 16.97 -36.06 -24.04
C LYS A 416 16.94 -35.47 -25.44
N LYS A 417 18.14 -35.30 -26.03
CA LYS A 417 18.35 -34.73 -27.37
C LYS A 417 17.49 -33.46 -27.56
N ASN A 418 16.78 -33.30 -28.67
CA ASN A 418 15.83 -32.20 -28.89
C ASN A 418 14.38 -32.73 -28.88
N GLU A 419 14.11 -33.75 -28.07
CA GLU A 419 12.80 -34.41 -28.02
C GLU A 419 12.11 -34.20 -26.67
N GLY A 420 12.86 -34.25 -25.55
CA GLY A 420 12.25 -34.23 -24.23
C GLY A 420 13.19 -34.00 -23.05
N TYR A 421 12.62 -34.04 -21.84
CA TYR A 421 13.29 -33.92 -20.57
C TYR A 421 12.99 -35.09 -19.64
N ILE A 422 13.95 -35.42 -18.77
CA ILE A 422 13.73 -36.22 -17.57
C ILE A 422 13.84 -35.30 -16.37
N PHE A 423 12.84 -35.34 -15.51
CA PHE A 423 12.83 -34.67 -14.21
C PHE A 423 12.85 -35.73 -13.11
N SER A 424 13.66 -35.50 -12.07
CA SER A 424 13.63 -36.31 -10.86
C SER A 424 13.49 -35.41 -9.65
N PHE A 425 12.62 -35.80 -8.73
CA PHE A 425 12.30 -35.03 -7.54
C PHE A 425 11.81 -35.93 -6.40
N GLU A 426 11.91 -35.41 -5.19
CA GLU A 426 11.47 -36.08 -3.97
C GLU A 426 10.22 -35.38 -3.40
N ILE A 427 9.32 -36.18 -2.83
CA ILE A 427 8.18 -35.72 -2.03
C ILE A 427 8.30 -36.35 -0.65
N LYS A 428 8.21 -35.52 0.40
CA LYS A 428 8.09 -35.98 1.79
C LYS A 428 6.78 -35.45 2.38
N SER A 429 6.06 -36.32 3.06
CA SER A 429 4.74 -36.06 3.68
C SER A 429 4.73 -36.56 5.12
N GLU A 430 3.77 -36.10 5.92
CA GLU A 430 3.47 -36.73 7.22
C GLU A 430 2.57 -37.95 7.08
N SER A 431 1.64 -37.92 6.12
CA SER A 431 0.70 -39.00 5.79
C SER A 431 1.15 -39.80 4.58
N GLU A 432 0.66 -41.03 4.45
CA GLU A 432 0.88 -41.84 3.26
C GLU A 432 0.25 -41.18 2.03
N LEU A 433 1.01 -41.09 0.94
CA LEU A 433 0.55 -40.50 -0.32
C LEU A 433 0.56 -41.52 -1.45
N LYS A 434 -0.56 -41.60 -2.16
CA LYS A 434 -0.66 -42.29 -3.45
C LYS A 434 -0.48 -41.29 -4.60
N ILE A 435 0.65 -41.37 -5.30
CA ILE A 435 0.93 -40.57 -6.50
C ILE A 435 0.10 -41.07 -7.68
N GLN A 436 -0.67 -40.18 -8.32
CA GLN A 436 -1.58 -40.55 -9.40
C GLN A 436 -1.08 -40.16 -10.78
N SER A 437 -0.61 -38.93 -10.94
CA SER A 437 -0.17 -38.38 -12.23
C SER A 437 0.73 -37.16 -12.04
N ILE A 438 1.47 -36.83 -13.10
CA ILE A 438 2.36 -35.67 -13.14
C ILE A 438 1.90 -34.73 -14.24
N HIS A 439 2.04 -33.43 -14.00
CA HIS A 439 1.42 -32.40 -14.81
C HIS A 439 2.37 -31.23 -15.04
N LEU A 440 2.41 -30.70 -16.26
CA LEU A 440 2.94 -29.37 -16.54
C LEU A 440 1.77 -28.39 -16.65
N LYS A 441 1.68 -27.47 -15.69
CA LYS A 441 0.62 -26.47 -15.64
C LYS A 441 1.14 -25.09 -16.01
N LEU A 442 0.40 -24.40 -16.86
CA LEU A 442 0.72 -23.05 -17.30
C LEU A 442 0.55 -22.04 -16.15
N ARG A 443 1.54 -21.15 -15.99
CA ARG A 443 1.51 -20.05 -15.01
C ARG A 443 0.84 -18.80 -15.62
N SER A 444 -0.38 -18.95 -16.09
CA SER A 444 -1.25 -17.86 -16.54
C SER A 444 -2.56 -17.91 -15.76
N ASN A 445 -3.08 -16.76 -15.35
CA ASN A 445 -4.39 -16.69 -14.71
C ASN A 445 -5.52 -16.68 -15.76
N ASP A 446 -5.26 -16.15 -16.96
CA ASP A 446 -6.27 -15.98 -18.01
C ASP A 446 -6.44 -17.24 -18.87
N ASN A 447 -5.45 -18.13 -18.86
CA ASN A 447 -5.43 -19.34 -19.67
C ASN A 447 -5.03 -20.53 -18.81
N ALA A 448 -5.98 -21.45 -18.55
CA ALA A 448 -5.71 -22.70 -17.86
C ALA A 448 -5.31 -23.77 -18.88
N LYS A 449 -4.01 -24.07 -18.99
CA LYS A 449 -3.51 -25.23 -19.75
C LYS A 449 -2.76 -26.19 -18.84
N ASN A 450 -2.99 -27.48 -19.05
CA ASN A 450 -2.36 -28.56 -18.33
C ASN A 450 -1.95 -29.66 -19.31
N ILE A 451 -0.72 -30.14 -19.21
CA ILE A 451 -0.19 -31.26 -19.99
C ILE A 451 0.09 -32.40 -19.02
N SER A 452 -0.58 -33.54 -19.20
CA SER A 452 -0.32 -34.75 -18.40
C SER A 452 0.94 -35.45 -18.88
N ILE A 453 1.72 -35.96 -17.93
CA ILE A 453 2.93 -36.77 -18.17
C ILE A 453 2.65 -38.16 -17.62
N ASP A 454 2.43 -39.13 -18.52
CA ASP A 454 2.07 -40.50 -18.15
C ASP A 454 3.30 -41.40 -17.92
N ASP A 455 4.47 -41.04 -18.47
CA ASP A 455 5.72 -41.78 -18.31
C ASP A 455 6.46 -41.34 -17.02
N PHE A 456 6.12 -41.98 -15.91
CA PHE A 456 6.78 -41.76 -14.62
C PHE A 456 6.94 -43.04 -13.80
N THR A 457 7.93 -43.04 -12.92
CA THR A 457 8.18 -44.08 -11.92
C THR A 457 8.22 -43.48 -10.52
N VAL A 458 7.77 -44.26 -9.54
CA VAL A 458 7.76 -43.88 -8.12
C VAL A 458 8.50 -44.96 -7.35
N ALA A 459 9.44 -44.54 -6.50
CA ALA A 459 10.18 -45.41 -5.59
C ALA A 459 10.05 -44.91 -4.15
N ASN A 460 9.76 -45.80 -3.22
CA ASN A 460 9.77 -45.47 -1.79
C ASN A 460 11.22 -45.42 -1.30
N ILE A 461 11.65 -44.27 -0.80
CA ILE A 461 13.01 -44.08 -0.26
C ILE A 461 13.01 -44.43 1.23
N GLU A 462 12.06 -43.86 1.97
CA GLU A 462 11.81 -44.03 3.40
C GLU A 462 10.28 -43.98 3.62
N GLU A 463 9.83 -44.22 4.84
CA GLU A 463 8.43 -44.01 5.22
C GLU A 463 7.98 -42.58 4.90
N ASN A 464 6.86 -42.45 4.18
CA ASN A 464 6.28 -41.20 3.70
C ASN A 464 7.25 -40.28 2.92
N ARG A 465 8.26 -40.90 2.26
CA ARG A 465 9.21 -40.22 1.36
C ARG A 465 9.36 -40.95 0.04
N TYR A 466 8.97 -40.27 -1.04
CA TYR A 466 8.86 -40.81 -2.39
C TYR A 466 9.88 -40.15 -3.33
N GLY A 467 10.66 -40.96 -4.03
CA GLY A 467 11.47 -40.53 -5.17
C GLY A 467 10.69 -40.73 -6.46
N ILE A 468 10.57 -39.70 -7.27
CA ILE A 468 9.78 -39.71 -8.51
C ILE A 468 10.69 -39.33 -9.67
N SER A 469 10.60 -40.07 -10.77
CA SER A 469 11.29 -39.78 -12.03
C SER A 469 10.27 -39.78 -13.16
N CYS A 470 10.21 -38.70 -13.94
CA CYS A 470 9.28 -38.60 -15.06
C CYS A 470 9.96 -38.16 -16.35
N ARG A 471 9.47 -38.65 -17.47
CA ARG A 471 9.98 -38.38 -18.81
C ARG A 471 8.90 -37.68 -19.63
N TYR A 472 9.23 -36.51 -20.16
CA TYR A 472 8.33 -35.71 -20.96
C TYR A 472 8.92 -35.46 -22.34
N TYR A 473 8.22 -35.88 -23.39
CA TYR A 473 8.54 -35.59 -24.79
C TYR A 473 7.59 -34.52 -25.31
N VAL A 474 8.13 -33.51 -26.00
CA VAL A 474 7.37 -32.34 -26.41
C VAL A 474 6.67 -32.59 -27.75
N ASP A 475 5.35 -32.48 -27.79
CA ASP A 475 4.62 -32.33 -29.05
C ASP A 475 4.47 -30.82 -29.37
N TRP A 476 5.30 -30.31 -30.28
CA TRP A 476 5.29 -28.88 -30.64
C TRP A 476 3.99 -28.38 -31.29
N THR A 477 3.11 -29.27 -31.75
CA THR A 477 1.83 -28.91 -32.35
C THR A 477 0.74 -28.78 -31.29
N GLN A 478 0.71 -29.69 -30.31
CA GLN A 478 -0.31 -29.73 -29.26
C GLN A 478 0.10 -28.97 -27.99
N ASP A 479 1.35 -29.15 -27.54
CA ASP A 479 1.82 -28.67 -26.23
C ASP A 479 2.29 -27.22 -26.25
N PHE A 480 2.64 -26.70 -27.42
CA PHE A 480 3.28 -25.40 -27.50
C PHE A 480 2.32 -24.28 -27.09
N PHE A 481 2.60 -23.68 -25.93
CA PHE A 481 2.03 -22.41 -25.53
C PHE A 481 3.15 -21.51 -25.01
N PRO A 482 3.37 -20.33 -25.62
CA PRO A 482 4.45 -19.46 -25.22
C PRO A 482 4.13 -18.88 -23.84
N LEU A 483 4.88 -19.26 -22.80
CA LEU A 483 4.87 -18.69 -21.43
C LEU A 483 5.60 -19.66 -20.47
N TYR A 484 5.47 -19.42 -19.17
CA TYR A 484 6.08 -20.19 -18.09
C TYR A 484 5.18 -21.33 -17.63
N TRP A 485 5.78 -22.50 -17.43
CA TRP A 485 5.12 -23.73 -17.00
C TRP A 485 5.78 -24.27 -15.73
N ASP A 486 4.97 -24.77 -14.80
CA ASP A 486 5.40 -25.35 -13.54
C ASP A 486 5.07 -26.84 -13.48
N LEU A 487 5.92 -27.64 -12.84
CA LEU A 487 5.70 -29.07 -12.64
C LEU A 487 4.84 -29.30 -11.39
N TYR A 488 3.81 -30.11 -11.53
CA TYR A 488 2.87 -30.49 -10.48
C TYR A 488 2.72 -32.01 -10.40
N VAL A 489 2.33 -32.48 -9.23
CA VAL A 489 2.08 -33.89 -8.93
C VAL A 489 0.72 -34.00 -8.30
N LEU A 490 -0.14 -34.82 -8.88
CA LEU A 490 -1.43 -35.16 -8.30
C LEU A 490 -1.23 -36.33 -7.34
N CYS A 491 -1.55 -36.13 -6.06
CA CYS A 491 -1.48 -37.16 -5.04
C CYS A 491 -2.81 -37.29 -4.30
N LYS A 492 -3.09 -38.49 -3.78
CA LYS A 492 -4.16 -38.79 -2.82
C LYS A 492 -3.57 -39.12 -1.46
N ASP A 493 -4.19 -38.62 -0.40
CA ASP A 493 -3.89 -39.07 0.97
C ASP A 493 -4.75 -40.27 1.38
N GLU A 494 -4.52 -40.78 2.59
CA GLU A 494 -5.27 -41.88 3.21
C GLU A 494 -6.78 -41.60 3.30
N SER A 495 -7.16 -40.34 3.52
CA SER A 495 -8.55 -39.87 3.52
C SER A 495 -9.15 -39.79 2.10
N LYS A 496 -8.46 -40.31 1.08
CA LYS A 496 -8.83 -40.27 -0.36
C LYS A 496 -8.98 -38.86 -0.93
N THR A 497 -8.53 -37.84 -0.20
CA THR A 497 -8.55 -36.44 -0.66
C THR A 497 -7.47 -36.24 -1.71
N GLN A 498 -7.75 -35.50 -2.78
CA GLN A 498 -6.78 -35.19 -3.83
C GLN A 498 -6.12 -33.83 -3.61
N GLY A 499 -4.86 -33.72 -3.99
CA GLY A 499 -4.16 -32.45 -4.03
C GLY A 499 -3.15 -32.38 -5.18
N LEU A 500 -3.16 -31.26 -5.90
CA LEU A 500 -2.24 -31.00 -7.00
C LEU A 500 -1.03 -30.19 -6.50
N ILE A 501 0.03 -30.85 -6.08
CA ILE A 501 1.19 -30.23 -5.44
C ILE A 501 2.22 -29.73 -6.44
N LYS A 502 2.57 -28.45 -6.36
CA LYS A 502 3.69 -27.89 -7.14
C LYS A 502 5.03 -28.45 -6.63
N VAL A 503 5.86 -28.93 -7.56
CA VAL A 503 7.26 -29.25 -7.27
C VAL A 503 8.05 -27.95 -7.12
N ASN A 504 8.43 -27.66 -5.89
CA ASN A 504 9.16 -26.46 -5.50
C ASN A 504 10.54 -26.86 -4.98
N LYS A 505 11.43 -25.87 -4.88
CA LYS A 505 12.83 -26.01 -4.48
C LYS A 505 13.64 -26.93 -5.40
N ALA A 506 14.92 -26.64 -5.52
CA ALA A 506 15.86 -27.49 -6.23
C ALA A 506 17.19 -27.57 -5.49
N THR A 507 17.94 -28.64 -5.72
CA THR A 507 19.31 -28.77 -5.20
C THR A 507 20.20 -27.64 -5.72
N LYS A 508 21.20 -27.21 -4.94
CA LYS A 508 22.12 -26.13 -5.35
C LYS A 508 22.85 -26.48 -6.66
N ASP A 509 23.22 -27.74 -6.83
CA ASP A 509 23.89 -28.23 -8.04
C ASP A 509 22.99 -28.15 -9.27
N LEU A 510 21.72 -28.54 -9.13
CA LEU A 510 20.72 -28.42 -10.19
C LEU A 510 20.48 -26.96 -10.58
N LEU A 511 20.32 -26.07 -9.59
CA LEU A 511 20.18 -24.62 -9.83
C LEU A 511 21.39 -24.07 -10.60
N SER A 512 22.61 -24.48 -10.22
CA SER A 512 23.83 -24.10 -10.92
C SER A 512 23.84 -24.63 -12.37
N LYS A 513 23.53 -25.91 -12.57
CA LYS A 513 23.47 -26.56 -13.90
C LYS A 513 22.48 -25.89 -14.84
N VAL A 514 21.28 -25.56 -14.36
CA VAL A 514 20.24 -24.88 -15.15
C VAL A 514 20.66 -23.44 -15.48
N ASN A 515 21.26 -22.72 -14.52
CA ASN A 515 21.67 -21.32 -14.71
C ASN A 515 22.91 -21.14 -15.59
N GLN A 516 23.69 -22.19 -15.84
CA GLN A 516 24.93 -22.09 -16.63
C GLN A 516 24.70 -21.70 -18.10
N ASP A 517 23.80 -22.40 -18.81
CA ASP A 517 23.57 -22.18 -20.24
C ASP A 517 22.18 -22.67 -20.66
N TYR A 518 21.21 -21.74 -20.71
CA TYR A 518 19.84 -22.06 -21.16
C TYR A 518 19.81 -22.61 -22.58
N PHE A 519 20.71 -22.16 -23.46
CA PHE A 519 20.68 -22.52 -24.88
C PHE A 519 21.19 -23.94 -25.11
N LYS A 520 22.13 -24.41 -24.28
CA LYS A 520 22.54 -25.82 -24.21
C LYS A 520 21.40 -26.70 -23.70
N ASN A 521 20.72 -26.24 -22.64
CA ASN A 521 19.62 -26.95 -22.00
C ASN A 521 18.30 -26.88 -22.78
N ALA A 522 18.19 -26.04 -23.83
CA ALA A 522 16.96 -25.88 -24.60
C ALA A 522 16.72 -26.98 -25.64
N ILE A 523 15.50 -27.53 -25.67
CA ILE A 523 14.93 -28.30 -26.79
C ILE A 523 14.42 -27.29 -27.85
N LYS A 524 14.65 -27.58 -29.13
CA LYS A 524 14.41 -26.66 -30.23
C LYS A 524 13.69 -27.40 -31.36
N SER A 525 12.58 -26.83 -31.83
CA SER A 525 11.87 -27.29 -33.02
C SER A 525 12.52 -26.75 -34.30
N LYS A 526 12.15 -27.34 -35.45
CA LYS A 526 12.48 -26.81 -36.79
C LYS A 526 11.82 -25.44 -37.02
N ASP A 527 10.59 -25.24 -36.52
CA ASP A 527 9.81 -24.01 -36.71
C ASP A 527 10.15 -22.91 -35.70
N LYS A 528 11.42 -22.79 -35.32
CA LYS A 528 11.95 -21.79 -34.36
C LYS A 528 11.31 -21.81 -32.97
N LYS A 529 10.47 -22.78 -32.60
CA LYS A 529 9.99 -22.95 -31.21
C LYS A 529 11.11 -23.47 -30.31
N MET A 530 11.13 -23.04 -29.05
CA MET A 530 12.08 -23.53 -28.06
C MET A 530 11.48 -23.66 -26.67
N MET A 531 12.00 -24.62 -25.91
CA MET A 531 11.59 -24.94 -24.55
C MET A 531 12.85 -25.14 -23.72
N TYR A 532 12.96 -24.53 -22.55
CA TYR A 532 14.14 -24.66 -21.68
C TYR A 532 13.78 -24.49 -20.20
N PRO A 533 14.49 -25.18 -19.29
CA PRO A 533 14.35 -24.92 -17.86
C PRO A 533 14.96 -23.57 -17.49
N TYR A 534 14.40 -22.93 -16.45
CA TYR A 534 14.99 -21.75 -15.83
C TYR A 534 14.74 -21.76 -14.32
N VAL A 535 15.56 -21.00 -13.60
CA VAL A 535 15.44 -20.84 -12.15
C VAL A 535 14.50 -19.68 -11.83
N THR A 536 13.47 -19.93 -11.02
CA THR A 536 12.54 -18.91 -10.53
C THR A 536 13.17 -18.09 -9.40
N LEU A 537 12.55 -16.94 -9.05
CA LEU A 537 12.96 -16.16 -7.87
C LEU A 537 12.88 -16.97 -6.57
N GLY A 538 11.91 -17.89 -6.48
CA GLY A 538 11.73 -18.83 -5.37
C GLY A 538 12.78 -19.95 -5.30
N LYS A 539 13.76 -19.96 -6.22
CA LYS A 539 14.75 -21.04 -6.40
C LYS A 539 14.12 -22.39 -6.74
N ASP A 540 13.02 -22.35 -7.48
CA ASP A 540 12.40 -23.53 -8.12
C ASP A 540 12.89 -23.66 -9.57
N ILE A 541 12.66 -24.83 -10.17
CA ILE A 541 12.82 -25.02 -11.60
C ILE A 541 11.45 -24.93 -12.27
N ALA A 542 11.34 -24.03 -13.23
CA ALA A 542 10.19 -23.91 -14.11
C ALA A 542 10.66 -24.03 -15.57
N ILE A 543 9.71 -24.19 -16.48
CA ILE A 543 9.97 -24.35 -17.91
C ILE A 543 9.47 -23.10 -18.63
N MET A 544 10.26 -22.61 -19.58
CA MET A 544 9.84 -21.56 -20.49
C MET A 544 9.66 -22.13 -21.89
N MET A 545 8.49 -21.95 -22.47
CA MET A 545 8.23 -22.17 -23.89
C MET A 545 8.10 -20.83 -24.59
N ARG A 546 8.74 -20.68 -25.76
CA ARG A 546 8.60 -19.49 -26.61
C ARG A 546 9.14 -19.73 -28.01
N GLU A 547 8.87 -18.77 -28.89
CA GLU A 547 9.62 -18.64 -30.12
C GLU A 547 11.05 -18.15 -29.85
N ARG A 548 11.99 -18.71 -30.61
CA ARG A 548 13.41 -18.40 -30.57
C ARG A 548 13.69 -17.19 -31.44
N GLU A 549 14.43 -16.24 -30.88
CA GLU A 549 14.84 -15.04 -31.58
C GLU A 549 15.89 -15.37 -32.65
N GLY A 550 15.90 -14.64 -33.76
CA GLY A 550 16.83 -14.90 -34.88
C GLY A 550 18.32 -14.83 -34.50
N TYR A 551 18.65 -14.04 -33.47
CA TYR A 551 20.01 -13.90 -32.96
C TYR A 551 20.45 -15.02 -31.98
N GLU A 552 19.54 -15.92 -31.58
CA GLU A 552 19.84 -17.06 -30.70
C GLU A 552 20.31 -18.27 -31.50
N ASN A 553 21.49 -18.13 -32.09
CA ASN A 553 22.12 -19.14 -32.93
C ASN A 553 23.48 -19.57 -32.35
N HIS A 554 23.99 -20.70 -32.87
CA HIS A 554 25.24 -21.28 -32.39
C HIS A 554 26.43 -20.33 -32.57
N TRP A 555 26.49 -19.59 -33.68
CA TRP A 555 27.56 -18.63 -33.98
C TRP A 555 27.63 -17.48 -32.97
N ASN A 556 26.51 -16.87 -32.61
CA ASN A 556 26.48 -15.82 -31.60
C ASN A 556 26.80 -16.37 -30.21
N LYS A 557 26.42 -17.62 -29.89
CA LYS A 557 26.83 -18.28 -28.64
C LYS A 557 28.32 -18.61 -28.59
N LEU A 558 28.92 -18.94 -29.72
CA LEU A 558 30.37 -19.09 -29.83
C LEU A 558 31.08 -17.74 -29.61
N LYS A 559 30.63 -16.67 -30.27
CA LYS A 559 31.13 -15.30 -30.04
C LYS A 559 31.01 -14.89 -28.58
N GLU A 560 29.88 -15.17 -27.94
CA GLU A 560 29.66 -14.91 -26.51
C GLU A 560 30.72 -15.60 -25.65
N LYS A 561 30.95 -16.91 -25.85
CA LYS A 561 31.92 -17.69 -25.08
C LYS A 561 33.36 -17.24 -25.31
N LEU A 562 33.73 -17.00 -26.57
CA LEU A 562 35.05 -16.48 -26.94
C LEU A 562 35.29 -15.08 -26.35
N ALA A 563 34.30 -14.19 -26.46
CA ALA A 563 34.39 -12.84 -25.89
C ALA A 563 34.52 -12.87 -24.37
N PHE A 564 33.84 -13.81 -23.69
CA PHE A 564 33.99 -13.99 -22.26
C PHE A 564 35.39 -14.48 -21.86
N ALA A 565 35.93 -15.46 -22.58
CA ALA A 565 37.29 -15.95 -22.34
C ALA A 565 38.33 -14.85 -22.55
N ILE A 566 38.20 -14.10 -23.66
CA ILE A 566 39.07 -12.96 -23.97
C ILE A 566 38.89 -11.84 -22.95
N TYR A 567 37.67 -11.55 -22.49
CA TYR A 567 37.43 -10.61 -21.41
C TYR A 567 38.18 -11.02 -20.14
N ILE A 568 38.06 -12.27 -19.68
CA ILE A 568 38.77 -12.74 -18.49
C ILE A 568 40.28 -12.56 -18.63
N PHE A 569 40.83 -12.94 -19.79
CA PHE A 569 42.26 -12.81 -20.08
C PHE A 569 42.73 -11.34 -20.10
N LEU A 570 41.97 -10.45 -20.76
CA LEU A 570 42.31 -9.03 -20.90
C LEU A 570 41.88 -8.18 -19.69
N LYS A 571 41.08 -8.73 -18.77
CA LYS A 571 40.56 -8.00 -17.59
C LYS A 571 41.68 -7.39 -16.74
N PRO A 572 42.72 -8.14 -16.30
CA PRO A 572 43.76 -7.56 -15.45
C PRO A 572 44.65 -6.54 -16.18
N PHE A 573 44.84 -6.66 -17.50
CA PHE A 573 45.80 -5.86 -18.27
C PHE A 573 45.18 -4.66 -18.99
N TYR A 574 44.04 -4.84 -19.64
CA TYR A 574 43.41 -3.82 -20.49
C TYR A 574 42.16 -3.22 -19.82
N PHE A 575 41.22 -4.06 -19.38
CA PHE A 575 39.93 -3.55 -18.87
C PHE A 575 39.97 -3.06 -17.42
N ARG A 576 41.05 -3.30 -16.66
CA ARG A 576 41.20 -2.87 -15.27
C ARG A 576 41.03 -1.36 -15.11
N ASN A 577 41.68 -0.60 -15.99
CA ASN A 577 41.73 0.87 -15.95
C ASN A 577 40.64 1.52 -16.81
N LYS A 578 39.82 0.71 -17.49
CA LYS A 578 38.74 1.18 -18.36
C LYS A 578 37.46 1.39 -17.57
N ASP A 579 36.69 2.40 -17.95
CA ASP A 579 35.46 2.77 -17.26
C ASP A 579 34.27 2.70 -18.22
N ILE A 580 34.05 1.52 -18.79
CA ILE A 580 33.14 1.36 -19.93
C ILE A 580 31.68 1.53 -19.53
N TRP A 581 30.98 2.41 -20.24
CA TRP A 581 29.53 2.59 -20.18
C TRP A 581 28.85 2.04 -21.44
N ILE A 582 27.66 1.47 -21.27
CA ILE A 582 26.84 1.02 -22.41
C ILE A 582 25.47 1.69 -22.38
N GLY A 583 25.19 2.45 -23.44
CA GLY A 583 23.91 3.07 -23.74
C GLY A 583 23.08 2.19 -24.67
N PHE A 584 21.78 2.08 -24.42
CA PHE A 584 20.86 1.35 -25.31
C PHE A 584 19.41 1.78 -25.10
N GLU A 585 18.56 1.42 -26.05
CA GLU A 585 17.11 1.55 -25.99
C GLU A 585 16.44 0.17 -26.11
N LYS A 586 15.10 0.14 -26.19
CA LYS A 586 14.30 -1.09 -26.24
C LYS A 586 14.80 -2.07 -27.30
N PHE A 587 15.38 -3.18 -26.83
CA PHE A 587 15.98 -4.24 -27.66
C PHE A 587 17.04 -3.76 -28.66
N SER A 588 17.67 -2.61 -28.39
CA SER A 588 18.60 -1.94 -29.30
C SER A 588 17.99 -1.66 -30.68
N SER A 589 16.67 -1.46 -30.77
CA SER A 589 15.94 -1.35 -32.04
C SER A 589 15.88 0.07 -32.59
N THR A 590 16.02 1.09 -31.76
CA THR A 590 15.89 2.51 -32.11
C THR A 590 17.01 3.35 -31.48
N ALA A 591 17.12 4.60 -31.92
CA ALA A 591 17.95 5.62 -31.30
C ALA A 591 17.21 6.97 -31.32
N GLN A 592 16.09 7.02 -30.59
CA GLN A 592 15.12 8.14 -30.61
C GLN A 592 14.69 8.60 -29.21
N ASP A 593 15.15 7.97 -28.14
CA ASP A 593 14.67 8.18 -26.78
C ASP A 593 15.79 8.74 -25.88
N ASN A 594 15.54 8.83 -24.57
CA ASN A 594 16.47 9.32 -23.56
C ASN A 594 17.84 8.63 -23.61
N GLY A 595 17.87 7.33 -23.93
CA GLY A 595 19.11 6.56 -24.08
C GLY A 595 20.06 7.14 -25.12
N TYR A 596 19.58 7.38 -26.35
CA TYR A 596 20.41 7.99 -27.39
C TYR A 596 20.64 9.48 -27.17
N ALA A 597 19.66 10.20 -26.62
CA ALA A 597 19.82 11.62 -26.32
C ALA A 597 20.98 11.87 -25.37
N PHE A 598 21.01 11.16 -24.24
CA PHE A 598 22.07 11.24 -23.25
C PHE A 598 23.43 10.80 -23.83
N PHE A 599 23.49 9.66 -24.53
CA PHE A 599 24.72 9.22 -25.19
C PHE A 599 25.27 10.27 -26.15
N SER A 600 24.40 10.81 -27.01
CA SER A 600 24.80 11.82 -27.98
C SER A 600 25.29 13.11 -27.34
N PHE A 601 24.78 13.50 -26.17
CA PHE A 601 25.27 14.65 -25.42
C PHE A 601 26.69 14.38 -24.88
N VAL A 602 26.90 13.24 -24.22
CA VAL A 602 28.20 12.87 -23.64
C VAL A 602 29.28 12.74 -24.71
N ASP A 603 28.96 12.08 -25.84
CA ASP A 603 29.88 11.83 -26.94
C ASP A 603 30.29 13.14 -27.66
N LYS A 604 29.32 14.01 -27.99
CA LYS A 604 29.60 15.28 -28.66
C LYS A 604 30.43 16.25 -27.84
N ASN A 605 30.29 16.20 -26.52
CA ASN A 605 31.02 17.06 -25.59
C ASN A 605 32.31 16.40 -25.06
N ASN A 606 32.67 15.21 -25.54
CA ASN A 606 33.85 14.45 -25.10
C ASN A 606 33.94 14.30 -23.56
N LEU A 607 32.79 14.12 -22.88
CA LEU A 607 32.76 14.07 -21.41
C LEU A 607 33.19 12.70 -20.86
N HIS A 608 33.09 11.64 -21.68
CA HIS A 608 33.47 10.29 -21.30
C HIS A 608 33.78 9.39 -22.51
N ASP A 609 35.07 9.13 -22.76
CA ASP A 609 35.55 8.41 -23.95
C ASP A 609 35.09 6.95 -24.05
N ASP A 610 34.93 6.26 -22.92
CA ASP A 610 34.57 4.84 -22.88
C ASP A 610 33.03 4.62 -22.83
N PHE A 611 32.23 5.56 -23.34
CA PHE A 611 30.78 5.40 -23.50
C PHE A 611 30.43 4.88 -24.88
N TYR A 612 29.71 3.76 -24.97
CA TYR A 612 29.31 3.17 -26.25
C TYR A 612 27.80 2.98 -26.35
N PHE A 613 27.21 3.26 -27.52
CA PHE A 613 25.79 3.02 -27.77
C PHE A 613 25.57 1.76 -28.60
N VAL A 614 24.70 0.88 -28.11
CA VAL A 614 24.36 -0.39 -28.77
C VAL A 614 23.10 -0.24 -29.60
N ILE A 615 23.20 -0.59 -30.89
CA ILE A 615 22.08 -0.56 -31.82
C ILE A 615 22.15 -1.75 -32.80
N ASN A 616 20.98 -2.25 -33.18
CA ASN A 616 20.83 -3.30 -34.17
C ASN A 616 21.13 -2.74 -35.57
N LYS A 617 21.95 -3.46 -36.35
CA LYS A 617 22.31 -3.08 -37.73
C LYS A 617 21.10 -2.93 -38.67
N ASN A 618 19.98 -3.61 -38.35
CA ASN A 618 18.75 -3.58 -39.12
C ASN A 618 17.81 -2.43 -38.67
N SER A 619 18.17 -1.66 -37.65
CA SER A 619 17.40 -0.49 -37.23
C SER A 619 17.38 0.56 -38.34
N PRO A 620 16.25 1.25 -38.58
CA PRO A 620 16.19 2.42 -39.46
C PRO A 620 17.19 3.51 -39.07
N ASP A 621 17.49 3.63 -37.77
CA ASP A 621 18.38 4.66 -37.24
C ASP A 621 19.87 4.32 -37.36
N TYR A 622 20.23 3.06 -37.62
CA TYR A 622 21.61 2.57 -37.57
C TYR A 622 22.56 3.39 -38.46
N LYS A 623 22.18 3.62 -39.73
CA LYS A 623 23.02 4.35 -40.69
C LYS A 623 23.28 5.80 -40.24
N ARG A 624 22.29 6.44 -39.62
CA ARG A 624 22.40 7.82 -39.13
C ARG A 624 23.36 7.87 -37.94
N VAL A 625 23.13 7.05 -36.92
CA VAL A 625 23.94 7.12 -35.69
C VAL A 625 25.37 6.65 -35.92
N ALA A 626 25.59 5.63 -36.75
CA ALA A 626 26.93 5.13 -37.09
C ALA A 626 27.77 6.14 -37.91
N LYS A 627 27.13 7.11 -38.57
CA LYS A 627 27.82 8.24 -39.21
C LYS A 627 28.14 9.37 -38.22
N GLN A 628 27.35 9.51 -37.16
CA GLN A 628 27.47 10.60 -36.19
C GLN A 628 28.53 10.33 -35.11
N SER A 629 28.86 9.06 -34.83
CA SER A 629 29.81 8.68 -33.78
C SER A 629 30.56 7.40 -34.12
N SER A 630 31.84 7.33 -33.73
CA SER A 630 32.65 6.10 -33.77
C SER A 630 32.36 5.15 -32.62
N ASN A 631 31.64 5.60 -31.58
CA ASN A 631 31.34 4.85 -30.38
C ASN A 631 30.06 4.00 -30.49
N ILE A 632 29.63 3.69 -31.71
CA ILE A 632 28.49 2.83 -31.99
C ILE A 632 28.92 1.35 -32.06
N ILE A 633 28.23 0.51 -31.29
CA ILE A 633 28.45 -0.94 -31.26
C ILE A 633 27.27 -1.67 -31.87
N LYS A 634 27.54 -2.53 -32.86
CA LYS A 634 26.53 -3.41 -33.47
C LYS A 634 26.07 -4.47 -32.47
N PHE A 635 24.77 -4.52 -32.20
CA PHE A 635 24.14 -5.55 -31.38
C PHE A 635 24.54 -6.97 -31.83
N MET A 636 24.87 -7.86 -30.89
CA MET A 636 25.31 -9.25 -31.12
C MET A 636 26.63 -9.43 -31.90
N SER A 637 27.40 -8.35 -32.10
CA SER A 637 28.78 -8.47 -32.59
C SER A 637 29.73 -9.03 -31.52
N PHE A 638 30.94 -9.45 -31.92
CA PHE A 638 31.96 -9.85 -30.95
C PHE A 638 32.34 -8.68 -30.02
N LYS A 639 32.53 -7.47 -30.57
CA LYS A 639 32.78 -6.23 -29.80
C LYS A 639 31.67 -5.98 -28.78
N TYR A 640 30.41 -6.19 -29.16
CA TYR A 640 29.27 -6.09 -28.23
C TYR A 640 29.41 -7.00 -27.02
N PHE A 641 29.67 -8.30 -27.20
CA PHE A 641 29.80 -9.21 -26.05
C PHE A 641 30.98 -8.84 -25.16
N LEU A 642 32.13 -8.52 -25.77
CA LEU A 642 33.35 -8.17 -25.04
C LEU A 642 33.14 -6.93 -24.17
N TYR A 643 32.58 -5.87 -24.75
CA TYR A 643 32.34 -4.61 -24.04
C TYR A 643 31.19 -4.77 -23.05
N LEU A 644 30.18 -5.57 -23.35
CA LEU A 644 29.13 -5.89 -22.38
C LEU A 644 29.72 -6.60 -21.16
N PHE A 645 30.63 -7.57 -21.31
CA PHE A 645 31.26 -8.17 -20.15
C PHE A 645 32.10 -7.16 -19.35
N ALA A 646 32.83 -6.29 -20.04
CA ALA A 646 33.71 -5.28 -19.42
C ALA A 646 32.99 -4.05 -18.83
N ALA A 647 31.76 -3.75 -19.26
CA ALA A 647 31.04 -2.55 -18.86
C ALA A 647 30.82 -2.48 -17.34
N LYS A 648 31.03 -1.29 -16.76
CA LYS A 648 30.77 -1.00 -15.35
C LYS A 648 29.35 -0.45 -15.14
N LEU A 649 28.81 0.25 -16.14
CA LEU A 649 27.51 0.91 -16.08
C LEU A 649 26.67 0.66 -17.33
N LEU A 650 25.38 0.40 -17.11
CA LEU A 650 24.34 0.36 -18.14
C LEU A 650 23.45 1.61 -18.03
N VAL A 651 23.26 2.35 -19.11
CA VAL A 651 22.44 3.58 -19.12
C VAL A 651 21.35 3.44 -20.18
N SER A 652 20.07 3.52 -19.79
CA SER A 652 18.97 3.25 -20.73
C SER A 652 17.65 3.84 -20.29
N SER A 653 16.75 4.12 -21.25
CA SER A 653 15.33 4.38 -21.01
C SER A 653 14.53 3.13 -20.62
N GLU A 654 15.18 1.96 -20.60
CA GLU A 654 14.57 0.64 -20.43
C GLU A 654 15.28 -0.19 -19.36
N THR A 655 14.68 -1.32 -18.95
CA THR A 655 15.30 -2.23 -17.98
C THR A 655 16.63 -2.82 -18.49
N LYS A 656 17.56 -3.15 -17.57
CA LYS A 656 18.90 -3.73 -17.86
C LYS A 656 18.87 -4.84 -18.94
N ARG A 657 17.80 -5.64 -18.99
CA ARG A 657 17.70 -6.80 -19.90
C ARG A 657 17.35 -6.44 -21.35
N HIS A 658 16.90 -5.22 -21.63
CA HIS A 658 16.68 -4.76 -23.01
C HIS A 658 17.97 -4.62 -23.80
N VAL A 659 19.14 -4.58 -23.14
CA VAL A 659 20.44 -4.66 -23.83
C VAL A 659 20.66 -6.02 -24.50
N TYR A 660 19.90 -7.07 -24.12
CA TYR A 660 20.05 -8.43 -24.64
C TYR A 660 18.70 -9.09 -24.98
N ASN A 661 18.13 -9.87 -24.05
CA ASN A 661 16.86 -10.55 -24.21
C ASN A 661 16.13 -10.59 -22.86
N LEU A 662 14.91 -10.04 -22.84
CA LEU A 662 14.09 -9.89 -21.64
C LEU A 662 13.68 -11.21 -20.98
N ARG A 663 13.55 -12.29 -21.78
CA ARG A 663 13.08 -13.61 -21.36
C ARG A 663 14.22 -14.56 -20.94
N VAL A 664 15.48 -14.17 -21.17
CA VAL A 664 16.65 -15.00 -20.81
C VAL A 664 17.16 -14.61 -19.43
N ARG A 665 17.13 -15.57 -18.50
CA ARG A 665 17.56 -15.42 -17.10
C ARG A 665 18.83 -16.18 -16.73
N ALA A 666 19.26 -17.11 -17.59
CA ALA A 666 20.43 -17.97 -17.38
C ALA A 666 21.49 -17.74 -18.47
N GLY A 667 22.75 -18.07 -18.20
CA GLY A 667 23.87 -17.86 -19.13
C GLY A 667 24.94 -16.89 -18.63
N LEU A 668 26.02 -16.73 -19.40
CA LEU A 668 27.11 -15.80 -19.08
C LEU A 668 26.64 -14.35 -19.18
N VAL A 669 26.00 -13.99 -20.30
CA VAL A 669 25.51 -12.63 -20.55
C VAL A 669 24.44 -12.22 -19.54
N ALA A 670 23.46 -13.08 -19.27
CA ALA A 670 22.40 -12.78 -18.30
C ALA A 670 22.97 -12.48 -16.91
N ARG A 671 23.91 -13.31 -16.42
CA ARG A 671 24.58 -13.08 -15.14
C ARG A 671 25.46 -11.83 -15.14
N ALA A 672 26.10 -11.52 -16.26
CA ALA A 672 26.90 -10.32 -16.39
C ALA A 672 26.03 -9.06 -16.32
N ILE A 673 24.87 -9.05 -16.98
CA ILE A 673 23.91 -7.93 -16.94
C ILE A 673 23.37 -7.73 -15.52
N ASP A 674 22.99 -8.81 -14.84
CA ASP A 674 22.39 -8.74 -13.49
C ASP A 674 23.31 -8.12 -12.43
N ARG A 675 24.63 -8.20 -12.62
CA ARG A 675 25.64 -7.67 -11.69
C ARG A 675 26.06 -6.23 -11.98
N LYS A 676 25.60 -5.63 -13.07
CA LYS A 676 26.03 -4.28 -13.46
C LYS A 676 25.19 -3.23 -12.77
N LYS A 677 25.84 -2.12 -12.42
CA LYS A 677 25.13 -0.89 -12.07
C LYS A 677 24.31 -0.42 -13.27
N SER A 678 23.19 0.25 -13.03
CA SER A 678 22.47 0.94 -14.10
C SER A 678 21.78 2.21 -13.68
N VAL A 679 21.68 3.11 -14.65
CA VAL A 679 20.86 4.31 -14.59
C VAL A 679 19.65 4.13 -15.50
N PHE A 680 18.46 4.30 -14.93
CA PHE A 680 17.20 4.28 -15.65
C PHE A 680 16.78 5.70 -15.98
N LEU A 681 16.89 6.05 -17.26
CA LEU A 681 16.54 7.37 -17.79
C LEU A 681 15.03 7.53 -18.02
N GLN A 682 14.25 6.46 -17.80
CA GLN A 682 12.84 6.33 -18.17
C GLN A 682 12.56 6.54 -19.67
N HIS A 683 11.37 6.12 -20.11
CA HIS A 683 10.88 6.30 -21.49
C HIS A 683 9.70 7.31 -21.56
N GLY A 684 9.27 7.82 -20.41
CA GLY A 684 8.15 8.74 -20.26
C GLY A 684 7.89 8.99 -18.78
N VAL A 685 7.20 10.09 -18.46
CA VAL A 685 6.90 10.48 -17.08
C VAL A 685 5.93 9.47 -16.48
N THR A 686 6.23 8.97 -15.30
CA THR A 686 5.39 8.05 -14.55
C THR A 686 4.37 8.82 -13.73
N ALA A 687 3.20 9.07 -14.34
CA ALA A 687 2.11 9.78 -13.68
C ALA A 687 0.74 9.27 -14.15
N LEU A 688 0.51 9.27 -15.46
CA LEU A 688 -0.77 8.93 -16.09
C LEU A 688 -1.16 7.44 -16.01
N LYS A 689 -0.26 6.56 -15.54
CA LYS A 689 -0.48 5.11 -15.46
C LYS A 689 0.21 4.51 -14.24
N LYS A 690 -0.53 3.73 -13.45
CA LYS A 690 0.07 2.91 -12.38
C LYS A 690 0.85 1.75 -12.99
N SER A 691 2.10 1.56 -12.56
CA SER A 691 2.95 0.47 -13.05
C SER A 691 3.68 -0.22 -11.91
N ASN A 692 3.45 -1.52 -11.78
CA ASN A 692 4.20 -2.38 -10.86
C ASN A 692 5.48 -2.95 -11.49
N VAL A 693 5.73 -2.72 -12.79
CA VAL A 693 6.83 -3.36 -13.54
C VAL A 693 8.20 -2.86 -13.06
N PHE A 694 8.32 -1.58 -12.69
CA PHE A 694 9.59 -0.95 -12.32
C PHE A 694 9.86 -0.95 -10.80
N LYS A 695 8.95 -1.53 -10.01
CA LYS A 695 9.07 -1.64 -8.55
C LYS A 695 10.29 -2.45 -8.13
N LYS A 696 11.08 -1.93 -7.18
CA LYS A 696 12.37 -2.51 -6.73
C LYS A 696 12.21 -3.88 -6.05
N ALA A 697 11.21 -4.04 -5.19
CA ALA A 697 11.04 -5.25 -4.36
C ALA A 697 10.32 -6.42 -5.04
N LYS A 698 9.55 -6.18 -6.11
CA LYS A 698 8.66 -7.20 -6.72
C LYS A 698 8.62 -7.17 -8.27
N GLY A 699 9.25 -6.19 -8.91
CA GLY A 699 9.19 -5.96 -10.35
C GLY A 699 10.44 -6.40 -11.11
N ARG A 700 10.57 -5.89 -12.34
CA ARG A 700 11.79 -5.94 -13.16
C ARG A 700 12.75 -4.78 -12.85
N GLY A 701 12.34 -3.86 -11.97
CA GLY A 701 13.16 -2.77 -11.47
C GLY A 701 14.23 -3.27 -10.51
N ASN A 702 15.45 -2.77 -10.67
CA ASN A 702 16.58 -2.89 -9.75
C ASN A 702 17.68 -1.95 -10.27
N PHE A 703 17.32 -0.69 -10.39
CA PHE A 703 18.19 0.36 -10.89
C PHE A 703 18.97 0.97 -9.73
N ASP A 704 20.19 1.39 -10.01
CA ASP A 704 21.06 2.05 -9.04
C ASP A 704 20.77 3.56 -9.00
N LEU A 705 20.17 4.09 -10.08
CA LEU A 705 19.71 5.47 -10.18
C LEU A 705 18.49 5.54 -11.11
N VAL A 706 17.47 6.31 -10.73
CA VAL A 706 16.26 6.56 -11.52
C VAL A 706 16.13 8.06 -11.77
N VAL A 707 15.97 8.44 -13.03
CA VAL A 707 15.70 9.83 -13.41
C VAL A 707 14.24 10.16 -13.20
N ALA A 708 13.94 11.26 -12.53
CA ALA A 708 12.64 11.89 -12.44
C ALA A 708 12.66 13.30 -13.05
N THR A 709 11.49 13.81 -13.38
CA THR A 709 11.29 15.10 -14.06
C THR A 709 10.86 16.22 -13.11
N SER A 710 10.21 15.86 -11.99
CA SER A 710 9.78 16.76 -10.92
C SER A 710 9.90 16.12 -9.54
N GLU A 711 9.72 16.92 -8.49
CA GLU A 711 9.60 16.38 -7.12
C GLU A 711 8.32 15.55 -6.94
N MET A 712 7.23 15.90 -7.65
CA MET A 712 6.00 15.10 -7.71
C MET A 712 6.29 13.68 -8.23
N GLU A 713 6.96 13.56 -9.38
CA GLU A 713 7.27 12.23 -9.94
C GLU A 713 8.23 11.46 -9.04
N LYS A 714 9.19 12.15 -8.39
CA LYS A 714 10.08 11.53 -7.40
C LYS A 714 9.30 10.92 -6.25
N GLU A 715 8.27 11.60 -5.75
CA GLU A 715 7.43 11.06 -4.67
C GLU A 715 6.63 9.84 -5.14
N ILE A 716 6.08 9.87 -6.36
CA ILE A 716 5.44 8.69 -6.97
C ILE A 716 6.40 7.51 -7.00
N ILE A 717 7.63 7.70 -7.48
CA ILE A 717 8.64 6.64 -7.58
C ILE A 717 9.03 6.13 -6.18
N ASN A 718 9.22 7.01 -5.21
CA ASN A 718 9.53 6.64 -3.83
C ASN A 718 8.41 5.79 -3.22
N GLN A 719 7.19 6.32 -3.19
CA GLN A 719 6.07 5.67 -2.52
C GLN A 719 5.62 4.39 -3.22
N ASN A 720 5.58 4.37 -4.56
CA ASN A 720 4.97 3.27 -5.30
C ASN A 720 5.99 2.23 -5.77
N TRP A 721 7.14 2.69 -6.27
CA TRP A 721 8.20 1.81 -6.79
C TRP A 721 9.22 1.42 -5.71
N LYS A 722 9.21 2.08 -4.55
CA LYS A 722 10.03 1.76 -3.37
C LYS A 722 11.54 1.95 -3.61
N TYR A 723 11.90 3.01 -4.33
CA TYR A 723 13.28 3.52 -4.38
C TYR A 723 13.47 4.55 -3.27
N SER A 724 14.67 4.63 -2.70
CA SER A 724 14.98 5.67 -1.71
C SER A 724 15.29 7.00 -2.39
N ASN A 725 15.21 8.10 -1.63
CA ASN A 725 15.36 9.46 -2.17
C ASN A 725 16.74 9.74 -2.78
N ASP A 726 17.79 9.03 -2.35
CA ASP A 726 19.15 9.06 -2.89
C ASP A 726 19.30 8.29 -4.21
N GLU A 727 18.39 7.34 -4.49
CA GLU A 727 18.35 6.58 -5.74
C GLU A 727 17.55 7.27 -6.84
N ILE A 728 16.93 8.42 -6.55
CA ILE A 728 16.08 9.16 -7.49
C ILE A 728 16.67 10.56 -7.71
N ILE A 729 17.01 10.87 -8.97
CA ILE A 729 17.56 12.17 -9.35
C ILE A 729 16.52 12.96 -10.14
N VAL A 730 16.20 14.16 -9.67
CA VAL A 730 15.30 15.07 -10.40
C VAL A 730 16.15 15.90 -11.35
N THR A 731 16.11 15.53 -12.64
CA THR A 731 16.95 16.18 -13.66
C THR A 731 16.18 16.59 -14.90
N GLY A 732 14.94 16.12 -15.09
CA GLY A 732 14.31 16.16 -16.41
C GLY A 732 14.86 15.08 -17.34
N PHE A 733 14.22 14.91 -18.50
CA PHE A 733 14.58 13.89 -19.47
C PHE A 733 15.63 14.37 -20.47
N ALA A 734 16.62 13.50 -20.74
CA ALA A 734 17.69 13.80 -21.70
C ALA A 734 17.17 14.12 -23.11
N ARG A 735 16.04 13.53 -23.53
CA ARG A 735 15.47 13.80 -24.86
C ARG A 735 14.90 15.21 -24.99
N TRP A 736 14.53 15.85 -23.89
CA TRP A 736 14.00 17.22 -23.89
C TRP A 736 15.06 18.26 -24.28
N ASP A 737 16.35 17.97 -24.12
CA ASP A 737 17.45 18.81 -24.64
C ASP A 737 17.41 18.97 -26.17
N LYS A 738 16.71 18.07 -26.87
CA LYS A 738 16.58 18.06 -28.32
C LYS A 738 15.21 18.55 -28.81
N LEU A 739 14.27 18.80 -27.90
CA LEU A 739 12.93 19.26 -28.27
C LEU A 739 12.95 20.76 -28.51
N THR A 740 12.52 21.17 -29.69
CA THR A 740 12.32 22.58 -30.06
C THR A 740 10.99 22.72 -30.77
N ASP A 741 10.27 23.82 -30.56
CA ASP A 741 9.02 24.05 -31.28
C ASP A 741 9.29 24.40 -32.75
N LYS A 742 8.97 23.46 -33.65
CA LYS A 742 9.05 23.63 -35.11
C LYS A 742 7.68 23.84 -35.76
N SER A 743 6.61 23.96 -34.97
CA SER A 743 5.25 24.07 -35.50
C SER A 743 5.05 25.33 -36.34
N LYS A 744 5.76 26.41 -35.98
CA LYS A 744 5.77 27.69 -36.71
C LYS A 744 6.55 27.64 -38.02
N GLU A 745 7.42 26.66 -38.22
CA GLU A 745 8.18 26.48 -39.46
C GLU A 745 7.32 25.85 -40.57
N ARG A 746 6.16 25.27 -40.21
CA ARG A 746 5.25 24.64 -41.16
C ARG A 746 4.34 25.67 -41.81
N LYS A 747 4.16 25.54 -43.13
CA LYS A 747 3.12 26.27 -43.88
C LYS A 747 1.71 25.84 -43.50
N LYS A 748 1.54 24.56 -43.18
CA LYS A 748 0.27 23.93 -42.79
C LYS A 748 0.43 23.41 -41.36
N LYS A 749 -0.31 24.00 -40.42
CA LYS A 749 -0.25 23.61 -39.00
C LYS A 749 -0.74 22.18 -38.84
N LYS A 750 -0.15 21.47 -37.89
CA LYS A 750 -0.34 20.03 -37.71
C LYS A 750 -0.96 19.74 -36.35
N ILE A 751 -1.96 18.87 -36.33
CA ILE A 751 -2.53 18.24 -35.15
C ILE A 751 -2.06 16.79 -35.14
N PHE A 752 -1.49 16.34 -34.02
CA PHE A 752 -1.00 14.97 -33.90
C PHE A 752 -1.85 14.16 -32.93
N VAL A 753 -2.46 13.10 -33.43
CA VAL A 753 -3.34 12.22 -32.67
C VAL A 753 -2.61 10.92 -32.40
N MET A 754 -2.35 10.63 -31.13
CA MET A 754 -1.56 9.48 -30.70
C MET A 754 -2.26 8.76 -29.54
N PRO A 755 -3.20 7.84 -29.84
CA PRO A 755 -3.89 7.07 -28.83
C PRO A 755 -3.01 5.96 -28.24
N THR A 756 -3.24 5.62 -26.97
CA THR A 756 -2.58 4.48 -26.34
C THR A 756 -3.30 3.17 -26.61
N TRP A 757 -2.58 2.07 -26.39
CA TRP A 757 -3.11 0.72 -26.44
C TRP A 757 -3.84 0.35 -25.13
N ARG A 758 -4.89 -0.48 -25.21
CA ARG A 758 -5.61 -1.01 -24.03
C ARG A 758 -5.33 -2.49 -23.80
N THR A 759 -4.95 -2.85 -22.58
CA THR A 759 -4.63 -4.24 -22.21
C THR A 759 -5.80 -5.21 -22.37
N TRP A 760 -7.05 -4.76 -22.11
CA TRP A 760 -8.25 -5.58 -22.33
C TRP A 760 -8.61 -5.79 -23.81
N MET A 761 -7.84 -5.25 -24.73
CA MET A 761 -7.99 -5.48 -26.17
C MET A 761 -6.92 -6.46 -26.71
N GLU A 762 -6.03 -6.98 -25.86
CA GLU A 762 -4.92 -7.87 -26.26
C GLU A 762 -5.46 -9.13 -26.93
N ASP A 763 -4.96 -9.40 -28.13
CA ASP A 763 -5.34 -10.53 -28.97
C ASP A 763 -6.84 -10.61 -29.33
N MET A 764 -7.58 -9.49 -29.19
CA MET A 764 -9.00 -9.40 -29.54
C MET A 764 -9.21 -9.67 -31.05
N PRO A 765 -10.13 -10.55 -31.46
CA PRO A 765 -10.46 -10.75 -32.86
C PRO A 765 -10.90 -9.46 -33.56
N LYS A 766 -10.57 -9.29 -34.84
CA LYS A 766 -10.88 -8.07 -35.61
C LYS A 766 -12.35 -7.65 -35.56
N GLU A 767 -13.26 -8.62 -35.64
CA GLU A 767 -14.70 -8.35 -35.64
C GLU A 767 -15.22 -7.90 -34.26
N GLU A 768 -14.56 -8.32 -33.17
CA GLU A 768 -14.86 -7.80 -31.83
C GLU A 768 -14.23 -6.43 -31.61
N PHE A 769 -13.01 -6.22 -32.11
CA PHE A 769 -12.35 -4.92 -32.08
C PHE A 769 -13.18 -3.82 -32.74
N LYS A 770 -13.82 -4.10 -33.88
CA LYS A 770 -14.73 -3.17 -34.56
C LYS A 770 -15.98 -2.79 -33.76
N LYS A 771 -16.37 -3.62 -32.79
CA LYS A 771 -17.50 -3.35 -31.88
C LYS A 771 -17.08 -2.63 -30.61
N SER A 772 -15.77 -2.44 -30.39
CA SER A 772 -15.27 -1.76 -29.21
C SER A 772 -15.51 -0.26 -29.26
N ASP A 773 -15.73 0.33 -28.09
CA ASP A 773 -15.86 1.79 -27.94
C ASP A 773 -14.59 2.51 -28.42
N TYR A 774 -13.43 1.85 -28.33
CA TYR A 774 -12.17 2.38 -28.86
C TYR A 774 -12.24 2.59 -30.37
N TYR A 775 -12.65 1.56 -31.11
CA TYR A 775 -12.75 1.67 -32.57
C TYR A 775 -13.83 2.69 -32.97
N SER A 776 -15.02 2.61 -32.34
CA SER A 776 -16.12 3.52 -32.68
C SER A 776 -15.77 4.99 -32.45
N ASN A 777 -15.14 5.33 -31.33
CA ASN A 777 -14.76 6.71 -31.02
C ASN A 777 -13.66 7.24 -31.97
N TYR A 778 -12.60 6.48 -32.23
CA TYR A 778 -11.55 6.96 -33.14
C TYR A 778 -12.00 6.99 -34.61
N VAL A 779 -12.87 6.08 -35.06
CA VAL A 779 -13.52 6.20 -36.37
C VAL A 779 -14.42 7.42 -36.43
N SER A 780 -15.19 7.72 -35.38
CA SER A 780 -16.01 8.93 -35.31
C SER A 780 -15.16 10.20 -35.40
N LEU A 781 -14.00 10.25 -34.75
CA LEU A 781 -13.03 11.34 -34.91
C LEU A 781 -12.59 11.49 -36.37
N LEU A 782 -12.15 10.40 -36.99
CA LEU A 782 -11.58 10.40 -38.34
C LEU A 782 -12.62 10.66 -39.45
N THR A 783 -13.91 10.45 -39.16
CA THR A 783 -15.04 10.64 -40.10
C THR A 783 -15.95 11.82 -39.74
N SER A 784 -15.67 12.53 -38.66
CA SER A 784 -16.47 13.68 -38.22
C SER A 784 -16.46 14.80 -39.26
N LYS A 785 -17.65 15.21 -39.69
CA LYS A 785 -17.83 16.34 -40.61
C LYS A 785 -17.39 17.66 -39.98
N GLU A 786 -17.69 17.85 -38.69
CA GLU A 786 -17.35 19.08 -37.99
C GLU A 786 -15.84 19.24 -37.83
N ILE A 787 -15.15 18.20 -37.37
CA ILE A 787 -13.68 18.21 -37.28
C ILE A 787 -13.06 18.43 -38.66
N ASN A 788 -13.58 17.75 -39.69
CA ASN A 788 -13.07 17.95 -41.05
C ASN A 788 -13.24 19.39 -41.55
N ASN A 789 -14.37 20.03 -41.26
CA ASN A 789 -14.59 21.45 -41.60
C ASN A 789 -13.60 22.35 -40.85
N ILE A 790 -13.38 22.12 -39.55
CA ILE A 790 -12.35 22.83 -38.78
C ILE A 790 -10.97 22.69 -39.46
N LEU A 791 -10.60 21.48 -39.91
CA LEU A 791 -9.33 21.24 -40.59
C LEU A 791 -9.22 21.96 -41.93
N ILE A 792 -10.30 22.03 -42.71
CA ILE A 792 -10.33 22.68 -44.03
C ILE A 792 -10.30 24.20 -43.87
N ASP A 793 -11.22 24.75 -43.08
CA ASP A 793 -11.43 26.20 -42.93
C ASP A 793 -10.19 26.91 -42.37
N ASN A 794 -9.38 26.18 -41.59
CA ASN A 794 -8.18 26.71 -40.93
C ASN A 794 -6.87 26.19 -41.53
N ASN A 795 -6.91 25.52 -42.70
CA ASN A 795 -5.75 24.94 -43.37
C ASN A 795 -4.86 24.09 -42.43
N LEU A 796 -5.47 23.11 -41.77
CA LEU A 796 -4.83 22.21 -40.82
C LEU A 796 -4.67 20.80 -41.40
N GLU A 797 -3.63 20.12 -40.97
CA GLU A 797 -3.37 18.70 -41.22
C GLU A 797 -3.49 17.93 -39.90
N LEU A 798 -4.18 16.79 -39.92
CA LEU A 798 -4.24 15.88 -38.80
C LEU A 798 -3.45 14.61 -39.13
N VAL A 799 -2.51 14.23 -38.27
CA VAL A 799 -1.74 12.99 -38.37
C VAL A 799 -2.19 12.04 -37.28
N PHE A 800 -2.78 10.90 -37.66
CA PHE A 800 -3.24 9.86 -36.75
C PHE A 800 -2.22 8.73 -36.70
N PHE A 801 -1.60 8.52 -35.53
CA PHE A 801 -0.53 7.54 -35.34
C PHE A 801 -1.02 6.32 -34.54
N LEU A 802 -1.02 5.16 -35.19
CA LEU A 802 -1.41 3.90 -34.55
C LEU A 802 -0.21 3.27 -33.83
N HIS A 803 -0.39 3.00 -32.53
CA HIS A 803 0.60 2.29 -31.73
C HIS A 803 0.92 0.91 -32.36
N PRO A 804 2.18 0.43 -32.33
CA PRO A 804 2.58 -0.81 -33.03
C PRO A 804 1.81 -2.07 -32.61
N LYS A 805 1.23 -2.10 -31.40
CA LYS A 805 0.34 -3.19 -30.96
C LYS A 805 -0.94 -3.29 -31.79
N PHE A 806 -1.36 -2.22 -32.46
CA PHE A 806 -2.52 -2.23 -33.35
C PHE A 806 -2.19 -2.72 -34.76
N LYS A 807 -0.99 -3.28 -35.01
CA LYS A 807 -0.56 -3.65 -36.37
C LYS A 807 -1.58 -4.52 -37.12
N GLN A 808 -2.29 -5.40 -36.41
CA GLN A 808 -3.31 -6.25 -37.02
C GLN A 808 -4.61 -5.52 -37.41
N TYR A 809 -4.90 -4.36 -36.83
CA TYR A 809 -6.14 -3.61 -37.04
C TYR A 809 -5.98 -2.38 -37.93
N ILE A 810 -4.77 -2.07 -38.40
CA ILE A 810 -4.52 -0.87 -39.22
C ILE A 810 -5.43 -0.83 -40.44
N THR A 811 -5.65 -1.98 -41.08
CA THR A 811 -6.53 -2.10 -42.26
C THR A 811 -7.98 -1.68 -41.97
N GLU A 812 -8.40 -1.71 -40.70
CA GLU A 812 -9.76 -1.31 -40.31
C GLU A 812 -9.92 0.21 -40.21
N PHE A 813 -8.82 0.98 -40.10
CA PHE A 813 -8.86 2.45 -40.07
C PHE A 813 -8.76 3.10 -41.46
N ASN A 814 -9.01 2.37 -42.54
CA ASN A 814 -8.81 2.84 -43.92
C ASN A 814 -9.86 3.90 -44.33
N ILE A 815 -9.65 5.14 -43.91
CA ILE A 815 -10.50 6.30 -44.17
C ILE A 815 -9.78 7.24 -45.12
N GLN A 816 -10.39 7.56 -46.26
CA GLN A 816 -9.85 8.51 -47.22
C GLN A 816 -10.29 9.94 -46.87
N ASN A 817 -9.35 10.77 -46.42
CA ASN A 817 -9.57 12.19 -46.18
C ASN A 817 -8.28 12.97 -46.50
N ASN A 818 -8.37 14.01 -47.32
CA ASN A 818 -7.22 14.78 -47.79
C ASN A 818 -6.49 15.58 -46.69
N ASN A 819 -7.15 15.83 -45.56
CA ASN A 819 -6.60 16.56 -44.43
C ASN A 819 -6.16 15.64 -43.28
N ILE A 820 -6.40 14.32 -43.39
CA ILE A 820 -6.06 13.34 -42.35
C ILE A 820 -5.11 12.30 -42.93
N THR A 821 -3.94 12.14 -42.30
CA THR A 821 -2.95 11.12 -42.68
C THR A 821 -2.78 10.10 -41.56
N ILE A 822 -2.90 8.81 -41.89
CA ILE A 822 -2.65 7.71 -40.94
C ILE A 822 -1.20 7.24 -41.09
N ARG A 823 -0.50 7.06 -39.97
CA ARG A 823 0.92 6.63 -39.91
C ARG A 823 1.11 5.46 -38.93
N GLU A 824 2.10 4.62 -39.20
CA GLU A 824 2.43 3.47 -38.35
C GLU A 824 3.81 3.60 -37.69
N PHE A 825 4.06 2.76 -36.68
CA PHE A 825 5.35 2.65 -36.01
C PHE A 825 6.45 2.20 -36.96
N LEU A 826 7.59 2.93 -36.94
CA LEU A 826 8.74 2.86 -37.85
C LEU A 826 8.61 3.69 -39.15
N ASP A 827 7.42 4.19 -39.50
CA ASP A 827 7.25 5.07 -40.67
C ASP A 827 7.72 6.49 -40.39
N ILE A 828 7.61 6.91 -39.14
CA ILE A 828 7.86 8.28 -38.69
C ILE A 828 8.80 8.32 -37.48
N LYS A 829 9.40 9.49 -37.26
CA LYS A 829 10.11 9.80 -36.01
C LYS A 829 9.16 10.56 -35.10
N VAL A 830 8.70 9.90 -34.03
CA VAL A 830 7.70 10.46 -33.11
C VAL A 830 8.13 11.83 -32.56
N ASN A 831 9.40 12.01 -32.20
CA ASN A 831 9.89 13.30 -31.70
C ASN A 831 9.76 14.44 -32.74
N GLU A 832 9.93 14.16 -34.03
CA GLU A 832 9.76 15.19 -35.07
C GLU A 832 8.28 15.54 -35.23
N GLU A 833 7.36 14.56 -35.19
CA GLU A 833 5.92 14.83 -35.21
C GLU A 833 5.49 15.72 -34.04
N ILE A 834 6.00 15.46 -32.84
CA ILE A 834 5.74 16.27 -31.63
C ILE A 834 6.25 17.71 -31.84
N MET A 835 7.50 17.87 -32.27
CA MET A 835 8.09 19.20 -32.49
C MET A 835 7.36 20.00 -33.58
N GLU A 836 6.89 19.33 -34.63
CA GLU A 836 6.18 19.93 -35.76
C GLU A 836 4.70 20.22 -35.51
N SER A 837 4.09 19.61 -34.50
CA SER A 837 2.66 19.75 -34.23
C SER A 837 2.36 20.97 -33.39
N SER A 838 1.24 21.63 -33.68
CA SER A 838 0.71 22.75 -32.89
C SER A 838 -0.12 22.25 -31.69
N LEU A 839 -0.76 21.09 -31.81
CA LEU A 839 -1.60 20.49 -30.77
C LEU A 839 -1.50 18.96 -30.82
N MET A 840 -1.61 18.32 -29.65
CA MET A 840 -1.73 16.86 -29.56
C MET A 840 -3.09 16.45 -29.02
N ILE A 841 -3.68 15.41 -29.63
CA ILE A 841 -4.82 14.68 -29.06
C ILE A 841 -4.30 13.31 -28.63
N SER A 842 -4.44 12.98 -27.37
CA SER A 842 -4.03 11.67 -26.81
C SER A 842 -4.99 11.28 -25.69
N ASP A 843 -4.72 10.20 -24.98
CA ASP A 843 -5.59 9.68 -23.93
C ASP A 843 -4.85 9.51 -22.58
N TYR A 844 -3.92 8.55 -22.50
CA TYR A 844 -3.18 8.21 -21.28
C TYR A 844 -1.68 8.03 -21.58
N SER A 845 -1.21 8.68 -22.65
CA SER A 845 0.18 8.56 -23.12
C SER A 845 1.10 9.48 -22.34
N SER A 846 2.23 8.95 -21.84
CA SER A 846 3.27 9.79 -21.24
C SER A 846 3.99 10.71 -22.25
N VAL A 847 3.72 10.55 -23.55
CA VAL A 847 4.24 11.45 -24.61
C VAL A 847 3.59 12.83 -24.54
N THR A 848 2.41 12.98 -23.93
CA THR A 848 1.77 14.30 -23.75
C THR A 848 2.65 15.26 -22.95
N TRP A 849 3.48 14.75 -22.05
CA TRP A 849 4.50 15.52 -21.33
C TRP A 849 5.54 16.16 -22.25
N ASP A 850 5.90 15.52 -23.36
CA ASP A 850 6.84 16.09 -24.34
C ASP A 850 6.22 17.32 -25.05
N MET A 851 4.91 17.28 -25.33
CA MET A 851 4.16 18.42 -25.89
C MET A 851 4.03 19.55 -24.87
N PHE A 852 3.72 19.22 -23.62
CA PHE A 852 3.59 20.20 -22.55
C PHE A 852 4.93 20.85 -22.19
N PHE A 853 6.03 20.09 -22.27
CA PHE A 853 7.39 20.62 -22.13
C PHE A 853 7.67 21.69 -23.19
N LEU A 854 7.22 21.48 -24.43
CA LEU A 854 7.29 22.43 -25.54
C LEU A 854 6.33 23.62 -25.43
N ASN A 855 5.58 23.75 -24.33
CA ASN A 855 4.55 24.79 -24.14
C ASN A 855 3.41 24.70 -25.17
N LYS A 856 2.97 23.49 -25.50
CA LYS A 856 1.91 23.24 -26.48
C LYS A 856 0.71 22.54 -25.85
N PRO A 857 -0.51 22.84 -26.33
CA PRO A 857 -1.73 22.28 -25.78
C PRO A 857 -1.89 20.78 -26.09
N VAL A 858 -2.56 20.12 -25.16
CA VAL A 858 -2.97 18.71 -25.25
C VAL A 858 -4.48 18.63 -25.00
N ILE A 859 -5.17 17.84 -25.82
CA ILE A 859 -6.55 17.40 -25.52
C ILE A 859 -6.48 15.92 -25.15
N PHE A 860 -7.03 15.58 -23.99
CA PHE A 860 -7.14 14.23 -23.47
C PHE A 860 -8.51 13.63 -23.83
N PHE A 861 -8.56 12.83 -24.90
CA PHE A 861 -9.77 12.15 -25.35
C PHE A 861 -9.94 10.80 -24.63
N GLN A 862 -10.66 10.82 -23.51
CA GLN A 862 -10.72 9.74 -22.51
C GLN A 862 -12.10 9.11 -22.39
N PHE A 863 -12.75 8.82 -23.52
CA PHE A 863 -14.09 8.21 -23.60
C PHE A 863 -14.25 6.91 -22.79
N ASP A 864 -13.16 6.21 -22.46
CA ASP A 864 -13.12 4.93 -21.75
C ASP A 864 -12.48 5.00 -20.35
N TYR A 865 -12.51 6.18 -19.72
CA TYR A 865 -11.82 6.42 -18.44
C TYR A 865 -12.17 5.44 -17.31
N GLU A 866 -13.46 5.18 -17.07
CA GLU A 866 -13.87 4.29 -15.97
C GLU A 866 -13.26 2.90 -16.11
N LYS A 867 -13.25 2.37 -17.34
CA LYS A 867 -12.61 1.11 -17.66
C LYS A 867 -11.09 1.22 -17.51
N TYR A 868 -10.49 2.30 -17.98
CA TYR A 868 -9.05 2.51 -17.82
C TYR A 868 -8.63 2.53 -16.34
N ASP A 869 -9.35 3.24 -15.47
CA ASP A 869 -9.01 3.34 -14.06
C ASP A 869 -9.14 1.99 -13.34
N GLN A 870 -10.15 1.20 -13.70
CA GLN A 870 -10.33 -0.15 -13.18
C GLN A 870 -9.18 -1.11 -13.57
N TYR A 871 -8.72 -1.06 -14.82
CA TYR A 871 -7.73 -2.03 -15.34
C TYR A 871 -6.28 -1.59 -15.12
N GLU A 872 -5.99 -0.30 -15.23
CA GLU A 872 -4.64 0.26 -15.25
C GLU A 872 -4.41 1.24 -14.10
N GLY A 873 -5.37 2.14 -13.87
CA GLY A 873 -5.29 3.19 -12.86
C GLY A 873 -4.29 4.31 -13.18
N SER A 874 -4.45 5.47 -12.54
CA SER A 874 -3.54 6.62 -12.64
C SER A 874 -2.95 7.00 -11.28
N TYR A 875 -1.73 7.55 -11.25
CA TYR A 875 -1.19 8.18 -10.03
C TYR A 875 -1.70 9.61 -9.84
N LEU A 876 -2.08 10.27 -10.94
CA LEU A 876 -2.76 11.57 -10.92
C LEU A 876 -4.28 11.39 -10.94
N ASP A 877 -4.99 12.30 -10.29
CA ASP A 877 -6.41 12.51 -10.53
C ASP A 877 -6.61 13.10 -11.93
N MET A 878 -7.09 12.26 -12.84
CA MET A 878 -7.31 12.64 -14.24
C MET A 878 -8.37 13.73 -14.41
N ALA A 879 -9.19 14.03 -13.39
CA ALA A 879 -10.17 15.11 -13.47
C ALA A 879 -9.58 16.48 -13.10
N THR A 880 -8.55 16.52 -12.25
CA THR A 880 -8.08 17.76 -11.62
C THR A 880 -6.59 18.06 -11.83
N GLU A 881 -5.76 17.04 -12.10
CA GLU A 881 -4.30 17.12 -12.12
C GLU A 881 -3.69 16.91 -13.53
N ILE A 882 -4.48 16.97 -14.60
CA ILE A 882 -3.93 16.89 -15.97
C ILE A 882 -3.79 18.26 -16.63
N PHE A 883 -2.80 18.40 -17.49
CA PHE A 883 -2.38 19.66 -18.11
C PHE A 883 -3.01 19.89 -19.50
N GLY A 884 -4.28 19.54 -19.64
CA GLY A 884 -5.00 19.66 -20.91
C GLY A 884 -6.47 19.35 -20.76
N ASP A 885 -7.26 19.74 -21.75
CA ASP A 885 -8.71 19.56 -21.71
C ASP A 885 -9.07 18.08 -21.78
N ARG A 886 -9.85 17.64 -20.79
CA ARG A 886 -10.42 16.29 -20.76
C ARG A 886 -11.75 16.29 -21.49
N VAL A 887 -11.86 15.46 -22.52
CA VAL A 887 -13.08 15.30 -23.31
C VAL A 887 -13.48 13.83 -23.37
N MET A 888 -14.77 13.56 -23.24
CA MET A 888 -15.32 12.21 -23.14
C MET A 888 -16.03 11.76 -24.41
N ASN A 889 -16.32 12.68 -25.33
CA ASN A 889 -17.01 12.40 -26.59
C ASN A 889 -16.51 13.31 -27.73
N ILE A 890 -16.99 13.05 -28.94
CA ILE A 890 -16.56 13.74 -30.17
C ILE A 890 -17.04 15.19 -30.24
N ASP A 891 -18.21 15.50 -29.69
CA ASP A 891 -18.76 16.86 -29.72
C ASP A 891 -17.94 17.79 -28.82
N GLU A 892 -17.59 17.32 -27.62
CA GLU A 892 -16.64 18.00 -26.73
C GLU A 892 -15.26 18.16 -27.37
N LEU A 893 -14.75 17.12 -28.04
CA LEU A 893 -13.47 17.17 -28.75
C LEU A 893 -13.49 18.23 -29.87
N ALA A 894 -14.56 18.28 -30.67
CA ALA A 894 -14.70 19.26 -31.75
C ALA A 894 -14.76 20.70 -31.20
N LYS A 895 -15.51 20.90 -30.11
CA LYS A 895 -15.60 22.19 -29.41
C LYS A 895 -14.24 22.64 -28.89
N GLU A 896 -13.51 21.81 -28.15
CA GLU A 896 -12.20 22.19 -27.62
C GLU A 896 -11.16 22.38 -28.72
N LEU A 897 -11.20 21.56 -29.77
CA LEU A 897 -10.34 21.76 -30.94
C LEU A 897 -10.59 23.13 -31.57
N LYS A 898 -11.85 23.53 -31.74
CA LYS A 898 -12.21 24.86 -32.26
C LYS A 898 -11.68 25.98 -31.35
N ASN A 899 -11.83 25.86 -30.02
CA ASN A 899 -11.30 26.84 -29.06
C ASN A 899 -9.78 27.03 -29.22
N TYR A 900 -9.03 25.93 -29.36
CA TYR A 900 -7.58 26.02 -29.59
C TYR A 900 -7.23 26.62 -30.93
N VAL A 901 -7.98 26.33 -31.98
CA VAL A 901 -7.77 26.94 -33.30
C VAL A 901 -7.98 28.45 -33.25
N GLU A 902 -9.05 28.92 -32.60
CA GLU A 902 -9.35 30.34 -32.41
C GLU A 902 -8.29 31.07 -31.56
N ASN A 903 -7.65 30.35 -30.63
CA ASN A 903 -6.59 30.89 -29.76
C ASN A 903 -5.15 30.59 -30.25
N ASP A 904 -4.97 30.37 -31.56
CA ASP A 904 -3.67 30.13 -32.20
C ASP A 904 -2.87 28.95 -31.60
N PHE A 905 -3.57 27.95 -31.05
CA PHE A 905 -3.02 26.80 -30.31
C PHE A 905 -2.19 27.21 -29.10
N SER A 906 -2.53 28.33 -28.47
CA SER A 906 -1.95 28.71 -27.18
C SER A 906 -2.53 27.85 -26.08
N ILE A 907 -1.67 27.46 -25.13
CA ILE A 907 -2.09 26.74 -23.93
C ILE A 907 -2.96 27.64 -23.04
N LYS A 908 -3.98 27.07 -22.40
CA LYS A 908 -4.85 27.82 -21.48
C LYS A 908 -4.09 28.21 -20.20
N PRO A 909 -4.33 29.40 -19.61
CA PRO A 909 -3.61 29.87 -18.43
C PRO A 909 -3.63 28.91 -17.23
N GLU A 910 -4.75 28.21 -17.01
CA GLU A 910 -4.92 27.22 -15.95
C GLU A 910 -4.00 26.00 -16.09
N PHE A 911 -3.61 25.63 -17.32
CA PHE A 911 -2.62 24.56 -17.52
C PHE A 911 -1.20 25.10 -17.52
N GLN A 912 -1.01 26.38 -17.84
CA GLN A 912 0.31 27.01 -17.83
C GLN A 912 0.95 26.96 -16.45
N VAL A 913 0.16 27.21 -15.40
CA VAL A 913 0.65 27.21 -14.01
C VAL A 913 1.15 25.82 -13.56
N LEU A 914 0.63 24.74 -14.14
CA LEU A 914 1.05 23.36 -13.83
C LEU A 914 2.45 23.03 -14.37
N ARG A 915 3.02 23.85 -15.26
CA ARG A 915 4.36 23.60 -15.82
C ARG A 915 5.45 23.62 -14.74
N GLU A 916 5.33 24.51 -13.76
CA GLU A 916 6.32 24.62 -12.66
C GLU A 916 6.23 23.44 -11.69
N GLU A 917 5.04 22.88 -11.50
CA GLU A 917 4.83 21.71 -10.66
C GLU A 917 5.39 20.44 -11.31
N TYR A 918 5.16 20.30 -12.61
CA TYR A 918 5.49 19.08 -13.33
C TYR A 918 6.86 19.06 -14.00
N PHE A 919 7.51 20.21 -14.15
CA PHE A 919 8.88 20.30 -14.63
C PHE A 919 9.72 21.09 -13.65
N LYS A 920 10.66 20.41 -12.99
CA LYS A 920 11.65 21.11 -12.17
C LYS A 920 12.57 22.01 -13.03
N TYR A 921 12.81 21.61 -14.27
CA TYR A 921 13.65 22.33 -15.22
C TYR A 921 12.98 22.36 -16.58
N ILE A 922 12.88 23.56 -17.17
CA ILE A 922 12.39 23.81 -18.53
C ILE A 922 13.52 24.48 -19.31
N ASP A 923 14.60 23.73 -19.51
CA ASP A 923 15.79 24.14 -20.26
C ASP A 923 16.36 22.94 -21.05
N HIS A 924 17.54 23.09 -21.64
CA HIS A 924 18.22 22.04 -22.40
C HIS A 924 19.49 21.49 -21.73
N ASP A 925 19.55 21.54 -20.38
CA ASP A 925 20.68 21.05 -19.57
C ASP A 925 20.38 19.72 -18.85
N ASN A 926 19.35 18.98 -19.28
CA ASN A 926 18.92 17.73 -18.63
C ASN A 926 20.01 16.64 -18.71
N SER A 927 20.61 16.43 -19.88
CA SER A 927 21.71 15.47 -20.05
C SER A 927 22.94 15.85 -19.22
N LYS A 928 23.21 17.15 -19.04
CA LYS A 928 24.30 17.64 -18.19
C LYS A 928 24.06 17.26 -16.73
N ARG A 929 22.88 17.55 -16.19
CA ARG A 929 22.52 17.16 -14.80
C ARG A 929 22.55 15.65 -14.59
N ILE A 930 22.09 14.88 -15.57
CA ILE A 930 22.16 13.41 -15.52
C ILE A 930 23.63 12.98 -15.45
N PHE A 931 24.49 13.52 -16.30
CA PHE A 931 25.92 13.20 -16.30
C PHE A 931 26.58 13.51 -14.97
N ASP A 932 26.36 14.72 -14.44
CA ASP A 932 26.91 15.18 -13.16
C ASP A 932 26.44 14.29 -11.99
N SER A 933 25.20 13.82 -12.04
CA SER A 933 24.64 12.90 -11.03
C SER A 933 25.23 11.49 -11.13
N ILE A 934 25.43 10.97 -12.35
CA ILE A 934 26.11 9.68 -12.55
C ILE A 934 27.57 9.73 -12.06
N LYS A 935 28.25 10.87 -12.23
CA LYS A 935 29.62 11.06 -11.75
C LYS A 935 29.69 11.09 -10.21
N ARG A 936 28.69 11.65 -9.53
CA ARG A 936 28.57 11.65 -8.06
C ARG A 936 28.24 10.27 -7.47
N MET A 937 27.58 9.39 -8.23
CA MET A 937 27.26 8.02 -7.84
C MET A 937 28.48 7.07 -7.82
N LYS A 938 29.57 7.45 -8.48
CA LYS A 938 30.81 6.66 -8.57
C LYS A 938 31.75 6.98 -7.44
#